data_AF-A0A369GE02-F1
#
_entry.id   AF-A0A369GE02-F1
#
_cell.length_a   1.000
_cell.length_b   1.000
_cell.length_c   1.000
_cell.angle_alpha   90.00
_cell.angle_beta   90.00
_cell.angle_gamma   90.00
#
_symmetry.space_group_name_H-M   'P 1'
#
loop_
_entity.id
_entity.type
_entity.pdbx_description
1 polymer ?
#
loop_
_entity_poly.entity_id
_entity_poly.type
_entity_poly.pdbx_seq_one_letter_code
_entity_poly.pdbx_strand_id
1 'polypeptide(L)'
;MRRRFEPSLFILLWLQWAVSIACREDVEVVYLTDTKSPAEVEKAGGFAAAFPKQPKVEQLSVYRHVFPTGNAETRSRSVYISMTWSERVAASRVKEKGWIYMIHATANMFPVEETLGNSNVYSHKTDVLALGMVRWDQIMAFSVIDVPPAGISHLNTEAPWFRPKFAWERNPGYQLEIYSGLMISSGQPQLAGYPATHPSYKQSDVLEASARQFSEWKHQILVDKLEIDRVKSHLRPLIEIRQRLGDYMKARGKLLGFGRISRYVQKGFRISSSLVKTIAPGPLDVIAWGVGMHAAFSEDTTALTRAAALVSFIPVLRCVLEDQAKKEAGHRSAVDFVACTIGDVLVLIPPLFWAGVAIGGIRTAADMVKYLKDVPQEVEDLVSLDHLLRVFTRQWDNFGLKVLDYVRSWEFQSLNHEQFVSEVIAVEFAAAEELSAVYVGHEMIMANSSSDEERESIRLSLARAASRHYVSLCDEISVRRERLMADTHDRLMEWMEESRRNFTDLFYDAWTNATLAAIKDKYDRAVRSHGTPELPLAYMKRREEAEAARANETGRLWATIEEARTGYPLHILSRLRDKTHHIFIPEETKSFCDKYRTLTQTTSCQDQPGAKGCAADGGQPVEEADCTVSGFWPSLSSSSSDDDDDDDDSNHNNLARLRSGDLRCKRHDRSYGLNRLLFTSCPLGASKTSLLCESKPVNFLDGQDFRTLSEAGLYPMLVDGGPSQWKPAELWDEQETAVIDCKAKNISWDFFDQYTVAVAEGNLWCKFGKSGQKIRWLDPTKVVEHCRFDGIHFSCRRLDIYREPLSDNLVRRAGIFGFPTSPPPHPSTARLIDCQALGINWDVAAPGRRPLLSEASRRVADGLDRCGRRDRPGYWFQWQPAWSLAQEGSGRNYSSLVEYVDGEPRSRIDFHDGGKPLNESLLLDARLVGVPGEELPATDEMAIGRPWFGIPPKMNIICHALPWHESSLEVWVIANGLVSCGRHGSVATWHWAASDQLVRCIPTFTDASQFSCVSWNETGTMSREFKNRATINGVLLEPPTEDAVPPPMSMTRLREEVESSELEEVSAVADGCARISSLSIAIVVGTDTGAGSNENMQIGFGRTYATTDWIWLASRLDGGDVVKRSFQNLTEDFPILSNKYGKLHLRDLGPIKIRMRGYEGISFSDFLWQFQGLTLTATCDSPHNKGTLKMTRYATLNRWLPNSKSGKWTEAWRGDLVEADWRWTDDRPK
;
A
#
# COMPACT_ATOMS: atom_id res chain seq x y z
N MET A 1 21.82 2.98 -52.93
CA MET A 1 22.08 3.87 -51.77
C MET A 1 20.97 3.64 -50.74
N ARG A 2 21.27 3.59 -49.44
CA ARG A 2 20.27 3.57 -48.35
C ARG A 2 20.76 4.49 -47.23
N ARG A 3 19.93 5.43 -46.79
CA ARG A 3 20.10 6.12 -45.50
C ARG A 3 19.27 5.38 -44.46
N ARG A 4 19.86 5.07 -43.31
CA ARG A 4 19.09 4.69 -42.11
C ARG A 4 18.58 5.98 -41.45
N PHE A 5 17.40 5.92 -40.85
CA PHE A 5 16.96 6.82 -39.79
C PHE A 5 16.66 5.93 -38.58
N GLU A 6 17.01 6.37 -37.38
CA GLU A 6 17.05 5.49 -36.20
C GLU A 6 15.87 5.69 -35.25
N PRO A 7 15.36 4.61 -34.62
CA PRO A 7 14.37 4.70 -33.53
C PRO A 7 14.95 5.26 -32.22
N SER A 8 16.29 5.38 -32.12
CA SER A 8 17.04 5.84 -30.95
C SER A 8 16.50 7.13 -30.33
N LEU A 9 16.01 8.07 -31.15
CA LEU A 9 15.62 9.41 -30.71
C LEU A 9 14.35 9.43 -29.83
N PHE A 10 13.38 8.56 -30.12
CA PHE A 10 12.10 8.55 -29.39
C PHE A 10 12.26 7.94 -27.98
N ILE A 11 13.06 6.87 -27.86
CA ILE A 11 13.39 6.25 -26.58
C ILE A 11 14.16 7.25 -25.69
N LEU A 12 15.09 8.02 -26.26
CA LEU A 12 15.81 9.07 -25.54
C LEU A 12 14.89 10.19 -25.03
N LEU A 13 13.95 10.67 -25.86
CA LEU A 13 12.99 11.70 -25.44
C LEU A 13 12.02 11.19 -24.36
N TRP A 14 11.57 9.93 -24.44
CA TRP A 14 10.68 9.34 -23.44
C TRP A 14 11.40 9.12 -22.10
N LEU A 15 12.65 8.61 -22.13
CA LEU A 15 13.50 8.53 -20.94
C LEU A 15 13.73 9.91 -20.31
N GLN A 16 14.00 10.93 -21.11
CA GLN A 16 14.23 12.29 -20.64
C GLN A 16 12.99 12.89 -19.96
N TRP A 17 11.78 12.58 -20.45
CA TRP A 17 10.53 13.03 -19.83
C TRP A 17 10.18 12.23 -18.56
N ALA A 18 10.34 10.90 -18.57
CA ALA A 18 10.07 10.06 -17.41
C ALA A 18 10.98 10.39 -16.21
N VAL A 19 12.28 10.62 -16.47
CA VAL A 19 13.23 11.10 -15.45
C VAL A 19 12.79 12.46 -14.88
N SER A 20 12.23 13.35 -15.69
CA SER A 20 11.82 14.70 -15.27
C SER A 20 10.60 14.74 -14.33
N ILE A 21 9.88 13.62 -14.14
CA ILE A 21 8.70 13.54 -13.25
C ILE A 21 8.95 12.60 -12.07
N ALA A 22 9.61 11.45 -12.29
CA ALA A 22 9.93 10.51 -11.23
C ALA A 22 11.11 10.96 -10.35
N CYS A 23 12.00 11.80 -10.88
CA CYS A 23 13.06 12.45 -10.11
C CYS A 23 12.69 13.92 -9.87
N ARG A 24 11.90 14.19 -8.84
CA ARG A 24 12.01 15.49 -8.15
C ARG A 24 13.42 15.53 -7.57
N GLU A 25 14.29 16.40 -8.09
CA GLU A 25 15.58 16.61 -7.44
C GLU A 25 15.32 17.17 -6.04
N ASP A 26 15.74 16.44 -5.02
CA ASP A 26 15.70 16.91 -3.64
C ASP A 26 16.68 18.07 -3.49
N VAL A 27 16.16 19.29 -3.60
CA VAL A 27 16.97 20.51 -3.53
C VAL A 27 17.43 20.74 -2.09
N GLU A 28 18.54 20.09 -1.73
CA GLU A 28 19.27 20.30 -0.47
C GLU A 28 20.07 21.60 -0.47
N VAL A 29 20.44 22.14 -1.65
CA VAL A 29 21.36 23.26 -1.78
C VAL A 29 20.80 24.35 -2.70
N VAL A 30 20.84 25.59 -2.22
CA VAL A 30 20.47 26.80 -2.96
C VAL A 30 21.59 27.85 -2.91
N TYR A 31 21.60 28.72 -3.91
CA TYR A 31 22.61 29.74 -4.13
C TYR A 31 22.00 31.15 -4.05
N LEU A 32 22.72 32.04 -3.36
CA LEU A 32 22.42 33.47 -3.25
C LEU A 32 23.64 34.30 -3.66
N THR A 33 23.43 35.47 -4.24
CA THR A 33 24.50 36.43 -4.54
C THR A 33 24.25 37.77 -3.87
N ASP A 34 25.26 38.30 -3.18
CA ASP A 34 25.24 39.61 -2.52
C ASP A 34 26.59 40.31 -2.77
N THR A 35 26.63 41.64 -2.60
CA THR A 35 27.88 42.43 -2.63
C THR A 35 28.59 42.44 -1.28
N LYS A 36 27.88 42.16 -0.19
CA LYS A 36 28.47 41.98 1.15
C LYS A 36 29.51 40.87 1.15
N SER A 37 30.53 41.04 1.99
CA SER A 37 31.53 40.01 2.28
C SER A 37 31.04 39.00 3.34
N PRO A 38 31.62 37.79 3.41
CA PRO A 38 31.28 36.78 4.42
C PRO A 38 31.32 37.31 5.85
N ALA A 39 32.32 38.13 6.20
CA ALA A 39 32.44 38.73 7.54
C ALA A 39 31.33 39.76 7.86
N GLU A 40 30.75 40.42 6.85
CA GLU A 40 29.59 41.31 7.03
C GLU A 40 28.30 40.53 7.19
N VAL A 41 28.16 39.40 6.48
CA VAL A 41 27.02 38.48 6.60
C VAL A 41 27.04 37.75 7.95
N GLU A 42 28.22 37.30 8.41
CA GLU A 42 28.44 36.76 9.75
C GLU A 42 28.01 37.76 10.83
N LYS A 43 28.52 39.00 10.73
CA LYS A 43 28.19 40.10 11.64
C LYS A 43 26.71 40.49 11.61
N ALA A 44 26.00 40.22 10.52
CA ALA A 44 24.55 40.40 10.38
C ALA A 44 23.73 39.18 10.87
N GLY A 45 24.37 38.06 11.20
CA GLY A 45 23.70 36.80 11.56
C GLY A 45 23.12 36.03 10.36
N GLY A 46 23.52 36.39 9.13
CA GLY A 46 23.00 35.85 7.87
C GLY A 46 22.39 36.92 6.96
N PHE A 47 21.47 36.49 6.10
CA PHE A 47 20.71 37.37 5.20
C PHE A 47 19.28 37.52 5.73
N ALA A 48 18.90 38.72 6.14
CA ALA A 48 17.51 39.05 6.42
C ALA A 48 16.86 39.74 5.21
N ALA A 49 15.62 39.39 4.89
CA ALA A 49 14.77 40.18 4.02
C ALA A 49 14.56 41.60 4.60
N ALA A 50 14.19 42.55 3.74
CA ALA A 50 13.99 43.94 4.12
C ALA A 50 12.65 44.16 4.84
N PHE A 51 12.51 43.54 6.03
CA PHE A 51 11.32 43.62 6.88
C PHE A 51 11.02 45.05 7.34
N PRO A 52 9.93 45.69 6.89
CA PRO A 52 9.31 46.73 7.70
C PRO A 52 8.75 46.11 8.99
N LYS A 53 8.61 46.91 10.05
CA LYS A 53 7.97 46.45 11.31
C LYS A 53 6.50 46.01 11.12
N GLN A 54 5.87 46.43 10.03
CA GLN A 54 4.53 46.02 9.58
C GLN A 54 4.56 45.93 8.04
N PRO A 55 4.59 44.73 7.44
CA PRO A 55 4.55 44.59 5.99
C PRO A 55 3.13 44.84 5.45
N LYS A 56 3.04 45.64 4.38
CA LYS A 56 1.82 45.72 3.57
C LYS A 56 1.61 44.41 2.82
N VAL A 57 0.37 44.13 2.42
CA VAL A 57 0.00 42.98 1.56
C VAL A 57 0.87 42.90 0.30
N GLU A 58 1.19 44.05 -0.30
CA GLU A 58 2.08 44.19 -1.47
C GLU A 58 3.49 43.62 -1.24
N GLN A 59 3.97 43.62 0.01
CA GLN A 59 5.30 43.17 0.42
C GLN A 59 5.33 41.68 0.81
N LEU A 60 4.14 41.08 0.96
CA LEU A 60 3.88 39.64 1.16
C LEU A 60 3.55 38.92 -0.15
N SER A 61 3.47 39.63 -1.28
CA SER A 61 3.16 39.03 -2.58
C SER A 61 4.42 38.51 -3.28
N VAL A 62 4.44 37.21 -3.57
CA VAL A 62 5.46 36.58 -4.41
C VAL A 62 5.47 37.19 -5.82
N TYR A 63 4.29 37.43 -6.41
CA TYR A 63 4.16 38.07 -7.71
C TYR A 63 4.78 39.48 -7.73
N ARG A 64 4.58 40.30 -6.68
CA ARG A 64 5.17 41.66 -6.59
C ARG A 64 6.68 41.63 -6.37
N HIS A 65 7.20 40.62 -5.66
CA HIS A 65 8.63 40.43 -5.47
C HIS A 65 9.33 40.02 -6.78
N VAL A 66 8.74 39.07 -7.52
CA VAL A 66 9.26 38.60 -8.81
C VAL A 66 9.07 39.66 -9.90
N PHE A 67 7.90 40.31 -9.98
CA PHE A 67 7.54 41.33 -10.97
C PHE A 67 7.27 42.71 -10.30
N PRO A 68 8.31 43.45 -9.89
CA PRO A 68 8.16 44.78 -9.30
C PRO A 68 7.64 45.80 -10.33
N THR A 69 6.44 46.35 -10.10
CA THR A 69 5.87 47.38 -10.99
C THR A 69 6.34 48.78 -10.59
N GLY A 70 7.52 49.18 -11.07
CA GLY A 70 8.05 50.54 -10.90
C GLY A 70 9.53 50.56 -10.53
N ASN A 71 9.96 51.62 -9.87
CA ASN A 71 11.35 51.83 -9.46
C ASN A 71 11.86 50.69 -8.55
N ALA A 72 13.16 50.39 -8.65
CA ALA A 72 13.78 49.22 -8.01
C ALA A 72 13.62 49.14 -6.48
N GLU A 73 13.35 50.27 -5.80
CA GLU A 73 13.00 50.33 -4.37
C GLU A 73 11.85 49.39 -3.96
N THR A 74 10.93 49.09 -4.88
CA THR A 74 9.80 48.19 -4.61
C THR A 74 10.26 46.75 -4.37
N ARG A 75 11.34 46.30 -5.03
CA ARG A 75 11.91 44.96 -4.84
C ARG A 75 12.68 44.84 -3.54
N SER A 76 13.33 45.91 -3.09
CA SER A 76 14.12 45.96 -1.84
C SER A 76 13.29 46.15 -0.56
N ARG A 77 11.99 45.78 -0.57
CA ARG A 77 11.06 45.94 0.55
C ARG A 77 10.11 44.74 0.76
N SER A 78 10.33 43.62 0.09
CA SER A 78 9.58 42.36 0.30
C SER A 78 10.05 41.57 1.52
N VAL A 79 9.22 40.66 2.03
CA VAL A 79 9.61 39.67 3.06
C VAL A 79 10.39 38.46 2.50
N TYR A 80 10.63 38.42 1.19
CA TYR A 80 11.32 37.33 0.50
C TYR A 80 12.75 37.70 0.12
N ILE A 81 13.63 36.70 0.15
CA ILE A 81 15.00 36.73 -0.42
C ILE A 81 14.99 35.88 -1.71
N SER A 82 15.42 36.45 -2.83
CA SER A 82 15.52 35.74 -4.10
C SER A 82 16.78 34.88 -4.16
N MET A 83 16.62 33.58 -4.42
CA MET A 83 17.68 32.57 -4.47
C MET A 83 17.49 31.70 -5.72
N THR A 84 18.43 30.79 -6.00
CA THR A 84 18.28 29.80 -7.07
C THR A 84 19.06 28.52 -6.80
N TRP A 85 18.57 27.33 -7.17
CA TRP A 85 19.36 26.10 -7.06
C TRP A 85 20.41 25.92 -8.17
N SER A 86 20.53 26.86 -9.11
CA SER A 86 21.57 26.83 -10.15
C SER A 86 22.71 27.80 -9.86
N GLU A 87 23.88 27.24 -9.56
CA GLU A 87 25.17 27.94 -9.34
C GLU A 87 25.50 28.93 -10.46
N ARG A 88 25.18 28.59 -11.73
CA ARG A 88 25.38 29.48 -12.89
C ARG A 88 24.36 30.62 -12.95
N VAL A 89 23.10 30.36 -12.61
CA VAL A 89 22.06 31.40 -12.56
C VAL A 89 22.34 32.40 -11.44
N ALA A 90 22.90 31.93 -10.32
CA ALA A 90 23.45 32.80 -9.30
C ALA A 90 24.62 33.63 -9.86
N ALA A 91 25.65 33.01 -10.44
CA ALA A 91 26.80 33.73 -10.99
C ALA A 91 26.44 34.79 -12.08
N SER A 92 25.38 34.58 -12.86
CA SER A 92 24.93 35.57 -13.87
C SER A 92 24.18 36.77 -13.28
N ARG A 93 23.83 36.75 -11.99
CA ARG A 93 23.17 37.85 -11.26
C ARG A 93 24.15 38.84 -10.64
N VAL A 94 25.43 38.46 -10.56
CA VAL A 94 26.54 39.31 -10.12
C VAL A 94 26.73 40.45 -11.14
N LYS A 95 26.44 41.69 -10.76
CA LYS A 95 26.62 42.89 -11.61
C LYS A 95 27.97 43.59 -11.41
N GLU A 96 28.50 43.45 -10.21
CA GLU A 96 29.68 44.10 -9.65
C GLU A 96 30.44 43.03 -8.86
N LYS A 97 31.75 43.17 -8.62
CA LYS A 97 32.52 42.15 -7.89
C LYS A 97 31.88 41.88 -6.53
N GLY A 98 31.54 40.62 -6.27
CA GLY A 98 30.73 40.24 -5.12
C GLY A 98 30.92 38.77 -4.75
N TRP A 99 29.96 38.22 -4.01
CA TRP A 99 30.05 36.89 -3.43
C TRP A 99 28.84 36.03 -3.78
N ILE A 100 29.09 34.76 -4.04
CA ILE A 100 28.06 33.70 -4.05
C ILE A 100 28.12 32.94 -2.72
N TYR A 101 26.96 32.54 -2.23
CA TYR A 101 26.76 31.80 -1.00
C TYR A 101 26.01 30.51 -1.33
N MET A 102 26.61 29.38 -0.95
CA MET A 102 26.01 28.05 -0.99
C MET A 102 25.32 27.81 0.36
N ILE A 103 24.03 27.55 0.34
CA ILE A 103 23.14 27.58 1.51
C ILE A 103 22.34 26.28 1.55
N HIS A 104 22.26 25.65 2.73
CA HIS A 104 21.45 24.44 2.91
C HIS A 104 19.96 24.80 2.93
N ALA A 105 19.15 24.04 2.21
CA ALA A 105 17.73 24.32 1.99
C ALA A 105 16.85 24.02 3.22
N THR A 106 15.78 24.80 3.39
CA THR A 106 14.88 24.68 4.54
C THR A 106 13.43 24.95 4.17
N ALA A 107 12.48 24.45 4.96
CA ALA A 107 11.04 24.50 4.65
C ALA A 107 10.42 25.92 4.59
N ASN A 108 11.13 26.99 4.96
CA ASN A 108 10.73 28.38 4.67
C ASN A 108 11.10 28.83 3.24
N MET A 109 11.73 27.96 2.45
CA MET A 109 12.05 28.14 1.03
C MET A 109 11.03 27.42 0.17
N PHE A 110 10.68 28.01 -0.98
CA PHE A 110 9.80 27.38 -1.97
C PHE A 110 10.11 27.83 -3.41
N PRO A 111 9.84 26.97 -4.42
CA PRO A 111 10.06 27.30 -5.82
C PRO A 111 9.07 28.34 -6.35
N VAL A 112 9.58 29.29 -7.15
CA VAL A 112 8.76 30.33 -7.81
C VAL A 112 7.85 29.73 -8.88
N GLU A 113 8.33 28.75 -9.64
CA GLU A 113 7.58 28.15 -10.75
C GLU A 113 6.31 27.43 -10.26
N GLU A 114 6.39 26.59 -9.23
CA GLU A 114 5.20 25.96 -8.63
C GLU A 114 4.26 26.97 -7.95
N THR A 115 4.82 28.06 -7.38
CA THR A 115 4.04 29.08 -6.65
C THR A 115 3.23 29.99 -7.60
N LEU A 116 3.77 30.30 -8.78
CA LEU A 116 3.12 31.17 -9.77
C LEU A 116 2.51 30.39 -10.95
N GLY A 117 2.84 29.11 -11.09
CA GLY A 117 2.40 28.24 -12.18
C GLY A 117 2.60 28.89 -13.55
N ASN A 118 1.58 28.80 -14.39
CA ASN A 118 1.54 29.38 -15.74
C ASN A 118 1.67 30.92 -15.78
N SER A 119 1.67 31.61 -14.63
CA SER A 119 1.92 33.06 -14.53
C SER A 119 3.41 33.41 -14.49
N ASN A 120 4.32 32.42 -14.43
CA ASN A 120 5.75 32.65 -14.30
C ASN A 120 6.42 32.97 -15.66
N VAL A 121 6.33 34.23 -16.10
CA VAL A 121 6.83 34.66 -17.42
C VAL A 121 8.32 35.07 -17.43
N TYR A 122 8.92 35.42 -16.28
CA TYR A 122 10.30 35.97 -16.23
C TYR A 122 11.21 35.45 -15.10
N SER A 123 10.78 34.56 -14.19
CA SER A 123 11.75 33.89 -13.31
C SER A 123 12.46 32.78 -14.08
N HIS A 124 13.68 32.44 -13.68
CA HIS A 124 14.29 31.19 -14.11
C HIS A 124 13.52 30.03 -13.45
N LYS A 125 13.41 28.86 -14.11
CA LYS A 125 12.77 27.67 -13.53
C LYS A 125 13.35 27.28 -12.16
N THR A 126 14.65 27.53 -12.00
CA THR A 126 15.42 27.23 -10.79
C THR A 126 15.33 28.29 -9.70
N ASP A 127 14.39 29.24 -9.76
CA ASP A 127 14.25 30.31 -8.77
C ASP A 127 13.49 29.89 -7.52
N VAL A 128 14.04 30.24 -6.36
CA VAL A 128 13.55 29.90 -5.02
C VAL A 128 13.40 31.19 -4.22
N LEU A 129 12.34 31.29 -3.41
CA LEU A 129 12.21 32.35 -2.42
C LEU A 129 12.35 31.78 -1.01
N ALA A 130 13.25 32.34 -0.23
CA ALA A 130 13.25 32.15 1.22
C ALA A 130 12.34 33.21 1.86
N LEU A 131 11.33 32.77 2.61
CA LEU A 131 10.54 33.65 3.47
C LEU A 131 11.35 34.03 4.71
N GLY A 132 11.61 35.33 4.87
CA GLY A 132 12.17 35.93 6.07
C GLY A 132 13.69 36.04 6.10
N MET A 133 14.39 35.01 6.57
CA MET A 133 15.86 35.04 6.65
C MET A 133 16.51 33.70 6.32
N VAL A 134 17.75 33.80 5.84
CA VAL A 134 18.74 32.72 5.83
C VAL A 134 19.74 33.00 6.94
N ARG A 135 20.02 32.05 7.82
CA ARG A 135 20.93 32.24 8.97
C ARG A 135 22.40 32.08 8.59
N TRP A 136 23.31 32.68 9.36
CA TRP A 136 24.75 32.46 9.19
C TRP A 136 25.13 30.98 9.29
N ASP A 137 24.54 30.26 10.25
CA ASP A 137 24.78 28.82 10.45
C ASP A 137 24.16 27.90 9.39
N GLN A 138 23.36 28.45 8.47
CA GLN A 138 22.74 27.76 7.34
C GLN A 138 23.58 27.86 6.04
N ILE A 139 24.49 28.84 5.97
CA ILE A 139 25.42 29.01 4.85
C ILE A 139 26.49 27.93 4.97
N MET A 140 26.64 27.08 3.95
CA MET A 140 27.60 25.97 3.91
C MET A 140 28.99 26.46 3.47
N ALA A 141 29.02 27.31 2.45
CA ALA A 141 30.23 27.83 1.83
C ALA A 141 29.96 29.15 1.11
N PHE A 142 31.02 29.87 0.77
CA PHE A 142 30.98 31.10 -0.03
C PHE A 142 32.14 31.15 -1.02
N SER A 143 32.00 31.97 -2.07
CA SER A 143 33.07 32.20 -3.04
C SER A 143 32.98 33.61 -3.64
N VAL A 144 34.14 34.20 -3.93
CA VAL A 144 34.23 35.50 -4.60
C VAL A 144 34.06 35.33 -6.11
N ILE A 145 33.26 36.21 -6.72
CA ILE A 145 32.98 36.23 -8.17
C ILE A 145 33.37 37.60 -8.74
N ASP A 146 34.22 37.59 -9.75
CA ASP A 146 34.45 38.71 -10.66
C ASP A 146 33.30 38.84 -11.68
N VAL A 147 33.02 40.06 -12.12
CA VAL A 147 31.85 40.37 -12.98
C VAL A 147 31.81 39.46 -14.22
N PRO A 148 30.68 38.79 -14.51
CA PRO A 148 30.55 37.93 -15.67
C PRO A 148 30.76 38.72 -16.98
N PRO A 149 31.39 38.12 -18.01
CA PRO A 149 31.61 38.76 -19.30
C PRO A 149 30.37 39.44 -19.89
N ALA A 150 30.58 40.60 -20.53
CA ALA A 150 29.50 41.36 -21.15
C ALA A 150 28.73 40.52 -22.19
N GLY A 151 27.39 40.56 -22.12
CA GLY A 151 26.49 39.72 -22.93
C GLY A 151 25.96 38.47 -22.21
N ILE A 152 26.43 38.18 -21.00
CA ILE A 152 25.81 37.18 -20.12
C ILE A 152 24.62 37.80 -19.39
N SER A 153 23.55 37.02 -19.28
CA SER A 153 22.27 37.35 -18.67
C SER A 153 21.70 36.11 -17.98
N HIS A 154 20.65 36.28 -17.17
CA HIS A 154 19.92 35.17 -16.56
C HIS A 154 19.15 34.29 -17.58
N LEU A 155 19.09 34.68 -18.86
CA LEU A 155 18.40 33.95 -19.95
C LEU A 155 19.36 33.14 -20.84
N ASN A 156 20.69 33.28 -20.68
CA ASN A 156 21.70 32.51 -21.43
C ASN A 156 22.76 31.87 -20.52
N THR A 157 22.38 31.58 -19.27
CA THR A 157 23.12 30.85 -18.23
C THR A 157 23.56 29.44 -18.63
N GLU A 158 22.82 28.80 -19.52
CA GLU A 158 23.11 27.46 -20.06
C GLU A 158 24.20 27.47 -21.14
N ALA A 159 24.60 28.65 -21.64
CA ALA A 159 25.58 28.76 -22.73
C ALA A 159 26.87 28.00 -22.38
N PRO A 160 27.35 27.07 -23.22
CA PRO A 160 28.38 26.10 -22.83
C PRO A 160 29.77 26.70 -22.57
N TRP A 161 29.97 27.97 -22.93
CA TRP A 161 31.14 28.80 -22.64
C TRP A 161 31.06 29.56 -21.30
N PHE A 162 29.86 29.75 -20.72
CA PHE A 162 29.73 30.32 -19.38
C PHE A 162 29.97 29.24 -18.32
N ARG A 163 31.24 29.13 -17.93
CA ARG A 163 31.72 28.25 -16.86
C ARG A 163 32.38 29.11 -15.79
N PRO A 164 31.60 29.78 -14.92
CA PRO A 164 32.15 30.49 -13.77
C PRO A 164 33.02 29.54 -12.93
N LYS A 165 34.09 30.09 -12.34
CA LYS A 165 35.02 29.35 -11.48
C LYS A 165 34.82 29.81 -10.04
N PHE A 166 34.66 28.85 -9.14
CA PHE A 166 34.39 29.11 -7.74
C PHE A 166 35.54 28.54 -6.90
N ALA A 167 36.18 29.41 -6.12
CA ALA A 167 37.04 29.00 -5.01
C ALA A 167 36.15 28.90 -3.76
N TRP A 168 35.53 27.73 -3.53
CA TRP A 168 34.58 27.53 -2.44
C TRP A 168 35.29 27.45 -1.09
N GLU A 169 35.17 28.51 -0.29
CA GLU A 169 35.61 28.56 1.10
C GLU A 169 34.46 28.07 1.99
N ARG A 170 34.73 27.07 2.85
CA ARG A 170 33.73 26.54 3.79
C ARG A 170 33.45 27.55 4.90
N ASN A 171 32.17 27.73 5.23
CA ASN A 171 31.79 28.53 6.39
C ASN A 171 32.08 27.75 7.69
N PRO A 172 32.93 28.25 8.61
CA PRO A 172 33.16 27.60 9.90
C PRO A 172 31.94 27.67 10.85
N GLY A 173 30.97 28.54 10.58
CA GLY A 173 29.71 28.64 11.33
C GLY A 173 28.63 27.63 10.92
N TYR A 174 28.84 26.83 9.85
CA TYR A 174 27.82 25.92 9.32
C TYR A 174 27.50 24.77 10.30
N GLN A 175 26.22 24.62 10.66
CA GLN A 175 25.76 23.59 11.60
C GLN A 175 25.03 22.45 10.88
N LEU A 176 25.82 21.55 10.27
CA LEU A 176 25.32 20.38 9.53
C LEU A 176 24.27 19.57 10.31
N GLU A 177 24.44 19.41 11.62
CA GLU A 177 23.52 18.65 12.48
C GLU A 177 22.12 19.27 12.60
N ILE A 178 21.96 20.58 12.35
CA ILE A 178 20.67 21.28 12.36
C ILE A 178 19.97 21.19 11.00
N TYR A 179 20.73 21.21 9.91
CA TYR A 179 20.20 21.37 8.56
C TYR A 179 20.16 20.06 7.75
N SER A 180 20.90 19.02 8.15
CA SER A 180 20.88 17.70 7.51
C SER A 180 19.47 17.11 7.42
N GLY A 181 19.03 16.76 6.20
CA GLY A 181 17.69 16.24 5.94
C GLY A 181 16.59 17.30 5.83
N LEU A 182 16.91 18.59 6.00
CA LEU A 182 16.01 19.68 5.61
C LEU A 182 16.16 19.97 4.11
N MET A 183 15.04 20.32 3.48
CA MET A 183 14.89 20.56 2.05
C MET A 183 13.95 21.76 1.82
N ILE A 184 13.83 22.24 0.58
CA ILE A 184 12.80 23.23 0.22
C ILE A 184 11.38 22.64 0.41
N SER A 185 10.42 23.50 0.73
CA SER A 185 8.99 23.15 0.64
C SER A 185 8.48 23.22 -0.80
N SER A 186 7.32 22.62 -1.06
CA SER A 186 6.61 22.78 -2.35
C SER A 186 6.23 24.25 -2.61
N GLY A 187 5.80 24.55 -3.83
CA GLY A 187 5.18 25.84 -4.15
C GLY A 187 4.06 26.21 -3.19
N GLN A 188 3.86 27.52 -3.02
CA GLN A 188 2.92 28.09 -2.05
C GLN A 188 1.90 29.02 -2.75
N PRO A 189 0.95 28.52 -3.56
CA PRO A 189 0.06 29.36 -4.38
C PRO A 189 -0.74 30.41 -3.60
N GLN A 190 -1.04 30.16 -2.32
CA GLN A 190 -1.68 31.11 -1.41
C GLN A 190 -0.81 32.35 -1.09
N LEU A 191 0.50 32.28 -1.35
CA LEU A 191 1.45 33.40 -1.26
C LEU A 191 1.71 34.08 -2.62
N ALA A 192 1.16 33.56 -3.71
CA ALA A 192 1.33 34.14 -5.05
C ALA A 192 0.96 35.63 -5.06
N GLY A 193 -0.12 36.01 -4.38
CA GLY A 193 -0.46 37.40 -4.08
C GLY A 193 -0.62 38.27 -5.33
N TYR A 194 -1.25 37.74 -6.39
CA TYR A 194 -1.48 38.48 -7.62
C TYR A 194 -2.18 39.83 -7.36
N PRO A 195 -1.90 40.89 -8.13
CA PRO A 195 -2.71 42.11 -8.06
C PRO A 195 -4.12 41.84 -8.60
N ALA A 196 -5.14 42.52 -8.06
CA ALA A 196 -6.56 42.27 -8.39
C ALA A 196 -6.93 42.39 -9.88
N THR A 197 -6.06 43.00 -10.70
CA THR A 197 -6.19 43.14 -12.14
C THR A 197 -5.63 41.96 -12.95
N HIS A 198 -4.93 41.00 -12.32
CA HIS A 198 -4.29 39.87 -13.00
C HIS A 198 -5.31 38.77 -13.35
N PRO A 199 -5.20 38.10 -14.52
CA PRO A 199 -6.09 36.97 -14.84
C PRO A 199 -6.06 35.87 -13.77
N SER A 200 -4.87 35.50 -13.31
CA SER A 200 -4.68 34.49 -12.26
C SER A 200 -5.20 34.93 -10.89
N TYR A 201 -5.38 36.23 -10.63
CA TYR A 201 -6.06 36.70 -9.42
C TYR A 201 -7.53 36.29 -9.44
N LYS A 202 -8.21 36.37 -10.59
CA LYS A 202 -9.59 35.85 -10.72
C LYS A 202 -9.64 34.34 -10.59
N GLN A 203 -8.58 33.61 -10.94
CA GLN A 203 -8.51 32.17 -10.73
C GLN A 203 -8.27 31.81 -9.25
N SER A 204 -7.39 32.54 -8.54
CA SER A 204 -7.22 32.37 -7.09
C SER A 204 -8.46 32.80 -6.31
N ASP A 205 -9.10 33.91 -6.68
CA ASP A 205 -10.36 34.34 -6.07
C ASP A 205 -11.50 33.39 -6.42
N VAL A 206 -11.57 32.80 -7.61
CA VAL A 206 -12.55 31.74 -7.90
C VAL A 206 -12.25 30.46 -7.12
N LEU A 207 -11.00 30.11 -6.83
CA LEU A 207 -10.66 28.97 -5.97
C LEU A 207 -10.96 29.23 -4.49
N GLU A 208 -10.51 30.37 -3.94
CA GLU A 208 -10.77 30.76 -2.54
C GLU A 208 -12.25 31.07 -2.31
N ALA A 209 -12.92 31.72 -3.26
CA ALA A 209 -14.37 31.91 -3.23
C ALA A 209 -15.10 30.60 -3.49
N SER A 210 -14.67 29.67 -4.35
CA SER A 210 -15.31 28.35 -4.42
C SER A 210 -15.15 27.58 -3.11
N ALA A 211 -14.02 27.68 -2.41
CA ALA A 211 -13.85 27.08 -1.08
C ALA A 211 -14.75 27.74 -0.01
N ARG A 212 -14.74 29.08 0.09
CA ARG A 212 -15.63 29.81 1.01
C ARG A 212 -17.10 29.61 0.66
N GLN A 213 -17.47 29.84 -0.59
CA GLN A 213 -18.82 29.73 -1.08
C GLN A 213 -19.32 28.30 -1.02
N PHE A 214 -18.52 27.24 -1.22
CA PHE A 214 -18.99 25.87 -0.96
C PHE A 214 -19.33 25.65 0.53
N SER A 215 -18.53 26.21 1.44
CA SER A 215 -18.77 26.17 2.89
C SER A 215 -20.01 26.99 3.30
N GLU A 216 -20.07 28.26 2.87
CA GLU A 216 -21.13 29.21 3.18
C GLU A 216 -22.44 28.85 2.48
N TRP A 217 -22.43 28.48 1.20
CA TRP A 217 -23.62 28.00 0.45
C TRP A 217 -24.20 26.74 1.07
N LYS A 218 -23.37 25.76 1.49
CA LYS A 218 -23.89 24.61 2.26
C LYS A 218 -24.51 25.06 3.58
N HIS A 219 -23.87 25.96 4.33
CA HIS A 219 -24.41 26.45 5.60
C HIS A 219 -25.72 27.24 5.43
N GLN A 220 -25.78 28.14 4.45
CA GLN A 220 -26.96 28.95 4.12
C GLN A 220 -28.10 28.05 3.62
N ILE A 221 -27.84 27.11 2.71
CA ILE A 221 -28.86 26.15 2.24
C ILE A 221 -29.37 25.27 3.38
N LEU A 222 -28.52 24.85 4.32
CA LEU A 222 -28.97 24.09 5.50
C LEU A 222 -29.85 24.91 6.45
N VAL A 223 -29.66 26.23 6.55
CA VAL A 223 -30.51 27.10 7.36
C VAL A 223 -31.81 27.45 6.62
N ASP A 224 -31.72 27.86 5.36
CA ASP A 224 -32.83 28.42 4.60
C ASP A 224 -33.78 27.34 4.02
N LYS A 225 -33.29 26.14 3.69
CA LYS A 225 -34.17 25.05 3.20
C LYS A 225 -34.88 24.25 4.30
N LEU A 226 -34.46 24.37 5.55
CA LEU A 226 -35.06 23.63 6.67
C LEU A 226 -36.09 24.47 7.45
N GLU A 227 -36.35 25.72 7.04
CA GLU A 227 -37.24 26.69 7.70
C GLU A 227 -37.07 26.77 9.23
N ILE A 228 -35.84 26.59 9.71
CA ILE A 228 -35.57 26.47 11.15
C ILE A 228 -35.78 27.81 11.84
N ASP A 229 -36.93 27.94 12.50
CA ASP A 229 -37.17 28.97 13.50
C ASP A 229 -36.14 28.83 14.63
N ARG A 230 -35.11 29.67 14.57
CA ARG A 230 -33.99 29.76 15.52
C ARG A 230 -34.44 30.00 16.97
N VAL A 231 -35.69 30.38 17.21
CA VAL A 231 -36.25 30.56 18.56
C VAL A 231 -36.88 29.26 19.09
N LYS A 232 -37.33 28.35 18.21
CA LYS A 232 -38.08 27.13 18.59
C LYS A 232 -37.28 25.83 18.54
N SER A 233 -36.23 25.71 17.72
CA SER A 233 -35.50 24.44 17.56
C SER A 233 -34.67 24.07 18.80
N HIS A 234 -35.23 23.29 19.72
CA HIS A 234 -34.56 22.79 20.93
C HIS A 234 -33.57 21.62 20.66
N LEU A 235 -32.80 21.70 19.57
CA LEU A 235 -31.75 20.74 19.19
C LEU A 235 -30.52 20.86 20.09
N ARG A 236 -30.65 20.42 21.34
CA ARG A 236 -29.61 20.48 22.37
C ARG A 236 -28.47 19.46 22.25
N PRO A 237 -28.62 18.21 21.76
CA PRO A 237 -27.55 17.20 21.83
C PRO A 237 -26.22 17.61 21.17
N LEU A 238 -26.25 18.03 19.91
CA LEU A 238 -25.02 18.38 19.17
C LEU A 238 -24.36 19.66 19.71
N ILE A 239 -25.17 20.60 20.23
CA ILE A 239 -24.69 21.79 20.92
C ILE A 239 -24.08 21.40 22.26
N GLU A 240 -24.71 20.52 23.03
CA GLU A 240 -24.15 20.00 24.29
C GLU A 240 -22.87 19.20 24.07
N ILE A 241 -22.70 18.43 22.99
CA ILE A 241 -21.43 17.73 22.72
C ILE A 241 -20.33 18.75 22.37
N ARG A 242 -20.58 19.69 21.45
CA ARG A 242 -19.62 20.77 21.16
C ARG A 242 -19.36 21.69 22.36
N GLN A 243 -20.35 21.90 23.20
CA GLN A 243 -20.24 22.71 24.40
C GLN A 243 -19.56 21.93 25.52
N ARG A 244 -19.75 20.62 25.69
CA ARG A 244 -18.99 19.79 26.64
C ARG A 244 -17.54 19.66 26.21
N LEU A 245 -17.25 19.51 24.92
CA LEU A 245 -15.89 19.57 24.38
C LEU A 245 -15.27 20.97 24.61
N GLY A 246 -16.04 22.03 24.34
CA GLY A 246 -15.67 23.42 24.60
C GLY A 246 -15.53 23.76 26.09
N ASP A 247 -16.31 23.15 26.97
CA ASP A 247 -16.36 23.39 28.41
C ASP A 247 -15.37 22.47 29.15
N TYR A 248 -14.98 21.33 28.59
CA TYR A 248 -13.79 20.56 28.95
C TYR A 248 -12.53 21.41 28.67
N MET A 249 -12.45 22.01 27.46
CA MET A 249 -11.40 22.98 27.13
C MET A 249 -11.42 24.24 28.03
N LYS A 250 -12.59 24.79 28.38
CA LYS A 250 -12.70 25.96 29.30
C LYS A 250 -12.50 25.61 30.78
N ALA A 251 -12.90 24.43 31.25
CA ALA A 251 -12.72 24.00 32.64
C ALA A 251 -11.25 23.66 32.93
N ARG A 252 -10.54 23.07 31.95
CA ARG A 252 -9.07 23.00 31.98
C ARG A 252 -8.37 24.35 31.67
N GLY A 253 -9.15 25.39 31.35
CA GLY A 253 -8.87 26.78 31.74
C GLY A 253 -7.90 27.58 30.87
N LYS A 254 -7.49 27.06 29.70
CA LYS A 254 -6.48 27.69 28.82
C LYS A 254 -6.79 27.44 27.34
N LEU A 255 -6.66 28.48 26.53
CA LEU A 255 -6.41 28.29 25.09
C LEU A 255 -5.06 27.58 24.91
N LEU A 256 -4.90 26.83 23.81
CA LEU A 256 -3.62 26.31 23.31
C LEU A 256 -2.73 27.45 22.81
N GLY A 257 -2.21 28.26 23.73
CA GLY A 257 -1.58 29.54 23.45
C GLY A 257 -0.60 30.00 24.53
N PHE A 258 0.43 29.19 24.79
CA PHE A 258 1.81 29.50 25.27
C PHE A 258 2.09 30.49 26.43
N GLY A 259 1.15 31.28 26.95
CA GLY A 259 1.43 32.51 27.71
C GLY A 259 1.55 32.41 29.24
N ARG A 260 1.51 31.20 29.86
CA ARG A 260 1.39 31.06 31.33
C ARG A 260 2.42 30.18 32.06
N ILE A 261 3.23 29.35 31.39
CA ILE A 261 4.24 28.52 32.10
C ILE A 261 5.30 29.41 32.77
N SER A 262 5.79 30.45 32.08
CA SER A 262 6.80 31.39 32.59
C SER A 262 6.43 32.15 33.87
N ARG A 263 5.15 32.17 34.27
CA ARG A 263 4.68 32.86 35.49
C ARG A 263 4.30 31.94 36.66
N TYR A 264 4.22 30.62 36.46
CA TYR A 264 4.03 29.67 37.58
C TYR A 264 5.34 29.12 38.14
N VAL A 265 6.39 29.03 37.33
CA VAL A 265 7.74 28.59 37.77
C VAL A 265 8.34 29.51 38.86
N GLN A 266 7.88 30.76 39.00
CA GLN A 266 8.37 31.70 40.01
C GLN A 266 7.85 31.47 41.44
N LYS A 267 6.89 30.56 41.69
CA LYS A 267 6.42 30.24 43.05
C LYS A 267 6.41 28.73 43.26
N GLY A 268 7.51 28.25 43.86
CA GLY A 268 7.84 26.84 43.95
C GLY A 268 6.84 26.00 44.77
N PHE A 269 6.59 24.79 44.28
CA PHE A 269 5.87 23.73 44.98
C PHE A 269 6.90 22.72 45.51
N ARG A 270 6.76 22.23 46.75
CA ARG A 270 7.66 21.24 47.34
C ARG A 270 7.09 19.83 47.15
N ILE A 271 7.89 18.93 46.59
CA ILE A 271 7.62 17.48 46.51
C ILE A 271 8.81 16.73 47.15
N SER A 272 8.56 15.56 47.72
CA SER A 272 9.55 14.79 48.50
C SER A 272 10.76 14.34 47.66
N SER A 273 11.96 14.45 48.23
CA SER A 273 13.24 14.24 47.54
C SER A 273 13.68 12.79 47.36
N SER A 274 12.87 11.80 47.80
CA SER A 274 13.24 10.37 47.76
C SER A 274 13.03 9.68 46.41
N LEU A 275 12.14 10.17 45.55
CA LEU A 275 11.70 9.44 44.34
C LEU A 275 12.46 9.82 43.04
N VAL A 276 13.17 10.95 43.04
CA VAL A 276 13.59 11.65 41.79
C VAL A 276 14.86 11.06 41.15
N LYS A 277 15.55 10.10 41.77
CA LYS A 277 16.94 9.74 41.38
C LYS A 277 17.10 8.68 40.28
N THR A 278 16.09 7.88 39.94
CA THR A 278 16.21 6.83 38.92
C THR A 278 14.87 6.43 38.30
N ILE A 279 14.56 6.97 37.12
CA ILE A 279 13.74 6.37 36.05
C ILE A 279 13.89 7.26 34.79
N ALA A 280 13.64 6.70 33.60
CA ALA A 280 13.58 7.42 32.31
C ALA A 280 12.22 7.14 31.65
N PRO A 281 11.65 8.07 30.86
CA PRO A 281 10.53 7.76 29.98
C PRO A 281 10.96 6.72 28.92
N GLY A 282 10.02 5.86 28.52
CA GLY A 282 10.29 4.69 27.67
C GLY A 282 9.96 4.88 26.18
N PRO A 283 10.38 3.94 25.31
CA PRO A 283 10.20 4.07 23.85
C PRO A 283 8.73 3.96 23.36
N LEU A 284 7.83 3.42 24.17
CA LEU A 284 6.44 3.16 23.77
C LEU A 284 5.70 4.44 23.35
N ASP A 285 5.90 5.53 24.10
CA ASP A 285 5.28 6.84 23.86
C ASP A 285 5.64 7.40 22.47
N VAL A 286 6.91 7.26 22.08
CA VAL A 286 7.46 7.83 20.83
C VAL A 286 7.01 7.03 19.60
N ILE A 287 6.85 5.70 19.73
CA ILE A 287 6.42 4.84 18.61
C ILE A 287 4.91 5.01 18.34
N ALA A 288 4.08 5.14 19.39
CA ALA A 288 2.66 5.48 19.21
C ALA A 288 2.50 6.88 18.58
N TRP A 289 3.24 7.87 19.08
CA TRP A 289 3.25 9.25 18.58
C TRP A 289 3.74 9.34 17.12
N GLY A 290 4.81 8.62 16.76
CA GLY A 290 5.37 8.60 15.40
C GLY A 290 4.41 8.03 14.34
N VAL A 291 3.69 6.96 14.67
CA VAL A 291 2.66 6.39 13.76
C VAL A 291 1.46 7.33 13.63
N GLY A 292 1.00 7.93 14.74
CA GLY A 292 -0.06 8.94 14.71
C GLY A 292 0.32 10.20 13.93
N MET A 293 1.57 10.66 14.04
CA MET A 293 2.10 11.76 13.22
C MET A 293 2.17 11.39 11.74
N HIS A 294 2.63 10.18 11.39
CA HIS A 294 2.63 9.75 9.99
C HIS A 294 1.22 9.82 9.42
N ALA A 295 0.22 9.17 10.05
CA ALA A 295 -1.16 9.19 9.59
C ALA A 295 -1.72 10.62 9.44
N ALA A 296 -1.52 11.49 10.45
CA ALA A 296 -2.02 12.87 10.41
C ALA A 296 -1.47 13.72 9.25
N PHE A 297 -0.26 13.42 8.77
CA PHE A 297 0.40 14.15 7.68
C PHE A 297 0.41 13.41 6.33
N SER A 298 0.22 12.08 6.30
CA SER A 298 0.12 11.28 5.05
C SER A 298 -1.32 11.11 4.55
N GLU A 299 -2.30 11.23 5.44
CA GLU A 299 -3.74 11.16 5.10
C GLU A 299 -4.37 12.55 5.20
N ASP A 300 -5.51 12.76 4.53
CA ASP A 300 -6.10 14.09 4.33
C ASP A 300 -6.90 14.63 5.53
N THR A 301 -6.23 14.62 6.70
CA THR A 301 -6.78 15.12 7.96
C THR A 301 -6.81 16.66 8.00
N THR A 302 -7.76 17.20 8.78
CA THR A 302 -8.00 18.65 8.82
C THR A 302 -6.80 19.44 9.36
N ALA A 303 -6.70 20.72 8.98
CA ALA A 303 -5.68 21.63 9.48
C ALA A 303 -5.66 21.75 11.02
N LEU A 304 -6.78 21.48 11.71
CA LEU A 304 -6.85 21.48 13.18
C LEU A 304 -6.15 20.25 13.78
N THR A 305 -6.27 19.09 13.13
CA THR A 305 -5.59 17.83 13.50
C THR A 305 -4.08 17.96 13.31
N ARG A 306 -3.66 18.46 12.14
CA ARG A 306 -2.24 18.73 11.81
C ARG A 306 -1.64 19.80 12.73
N ALA A 307 -2.42 20.82 13.13
CA ALA A 307 -2.00 21.80 14.12
C ALA A 307 -1.85 21.20 15.53
N ALA A 308 -2.78 20.34 15.97
CA ALA A 308 -2.74 19.72 17.30
C ALA A 308 -1.47 18.86 17.50
N ALA A 309 -1.07 18.08 16.50
CA ALA A 309 0.18 17.32 16.53
C ALA A 309 1.41 18.24 16.74
N LEU A 310 1.46 19.36 16.01
CA LEU A 310 2.55 20.34 16.04
C LEU A 310 2.75 21.06 17.39
N VAL A 311 1.74 21.11 18.28
CA VAL A 311 1.86 21.79 19.58
C VAL A 311 2.32 20.87 20.73
N SER A 312 2.54 19.57 20.48
CA SER A 312 2.92 18.60 21.52
C SER A 312 4.38 18.73 22.02
N PHE A 313 5.24 19.44 21.29
CA PHE A 313 6.63 19.72 21.68
C PHE A 313 6.74 20.70 22.87
N ILE A 314 7.00 20.21 24.10
CA ILE A 314 8.21 20.48 24.97
C ILE A 314 8.13 19.57 26.22
N PRO A 315 9.14 18.71 26.46
CA PRO A 315 9.54 18.36 27.83
C PRO A 315 11.06 18.44 28.07
N VAL A 316 11.52 19.41 28.86
CA VAL A 316 12.92 19.50 29.35
C VAL A 316 12.91 19.64 30.87
N LEU A 317 12.72 18.52 31.58
CA LEU A 317 12.52 18.51 33.05
C LEU A 317 13.45 17.56 33.81
N ARG A 318 13.78 16.39 33.27
CA ARG A 318 14.49 15.32 34.00
C ARG A 318 15.91 15.69 34.43
N CYS A 319 16.85 15.93 33.49
CA CYS A 319 18.22 16.33 33.85
C CYS A 319 18.32 17.68 34.59
N VAL A 320 17.32 18.56 34.46
CA VAL A 320 17.24 19.83 35.21
C VAL A 320 16.95 19.55 36.70
N LEU A 321 16.00 18.66 37.00
CA LEU A 321 15.72 18.22 38.36
C LEU A 321 16.90 17.43 38.97
N GLU A 322 17.62 16.64 38.17
CA GLU A 322 18.83 15.94 38.64
C GLU A 322 20.00 16.88 38.99
N ASP A 323 20.38 17.86 38.15
CA ASP A 323 21.44 18.82 38.52
C ASP A 323 21.03 19.66 39.73
N GLN A 324 19.75 20.05 39.83
CA GLN A 324 19.27 20.81 40.98
C GLN A 324 19.36 19.99 42.29
N ALA A 325 19.02 18.69 42.26
CA ALA A 325 19.22 17.78 43.40
C ALA A 325 20.70 17.49 43.70
N LYS A 326 21.55 17.32 42.67
CA LYS A 326 23.01 17.09 42.82
C LYS A 326 23.74 18.34 43.35
N LYS A 327 23.26 19.54 42.98
CA LYS A 327 23.70 20.84 43.47
C LYS A 327 23.35 21.05 44.95
N GLU A 328 22.15 20.66 45.39
CA GLU A 328 21.78 20.67 46.82
C GLU A 328 22.56 19.63 47.63
N ALA A 329 22.97 18.51 47.01
CA ALA A 329 23.90 17.54 47.59
C ALA A 329 25.40 17.92 47.48
N GLY A 330 25.73 19.12 46.96
CA GLY A 330 27.11 19.62 46.84
C GLY A 330 28.01 18.91 45.83
N HIS A 331 27.50 17.95 45.06
CA HIS A 331 28.27 17.08 44.17
C HIS A 331 28.01 17.41 42.69
N ARG A 332 28.62 18.49 42.19
CA ARG A 332 28.38 18.97 40.82
C ARG A 332 29.47 18.54 39.84
N SER A 333 29.14 17.59 38.95
CA SER A 333 29.95 17.24 37.78
C SER A 333 29.29 17.81 36.51
N ALA A 334 29.94 18.77 35.86
CA ALA A 334 29.43 19.37 34.63
C ALA A 334 29.30 18.34 33.49
N VAL A 335 30.21 17.36 33.43
CA VAL A 335 30.19 16.26 32.45
C VAL A 335 28.97 15.36 32.67
N ASP A 336 28.61 15.09 33.93
CA ASP A 336 27.48 14.23 34.28
C ASP A 336 26.11 14.89 33.99
N PHE A 337 26.04 16.23 34.02
CA PHE A 337 24.89 17.01 33.55
C PHE A 337 24.81 17.05 32.01
N VAL A 338 25.92 17.31 31.33
CA VAL A 338 25.98 17.36 29.86
C VAL A 338 25.65 15.99 29.24
N ALA A 339 26.24 14.90 29.76
CA ALA A 339 25.94 13.55 29.30
C ALA A 339 24.48 13.13 29.58
N CYS A 340 23.89 13.58 30.71
CA CYS A 340 22.46 13.41 30.98
C CYS A 340 21.62 14.08 29.90
N THR A 341 21.86 15.38 29.67
CA THR A 341 21.05 16.21 28.76
C THR A 341 21.17 15.74 27.31
N ILE A 342 22.37 15.31 26.88
CA ILE A 342 22.59 14.70 25.57
C ILE A 342 21.85 13.36 25.44
N GLY A 343 21.87 12.52 26.48
CA GLY A 343 21.13 11.26 26.51
C GLY A 343 19.61 11.45 26.37
N ASP A 344 19.02 12.31 27.20
CA ASP A 344 17.59 12.63 27.16
C ASP A 344 17.16 13.22 25.79
N VAL A 345 18.00 14.05 25.15
CA VAL A 345 17.72 14.62 23.83
C VAL A 345 17.80 13.57 22.72
N LEU A 346 18.78 12.66 22.75
CA LEU A 346 18.98 11.67 21.68
C LEU A 346 17.93 10.56 21.69
N VAL A 347 17.36 10.20 22.85
CA VAL A 347 16.22 9.26 22.93
C VAL A 347 14.98 9.80 22.18
N LEU A 348 14.83 11.13 22.07
CA LEU A 348 13.67 11.77 21.46
C LEU A 348 13.79 12.00 19.94
N ILE A 349 14.89 11.58 19.30
CA ILE A 349 15.16 11.82 17.88
C ILE A 349 15.19 10.47 17.14
N PRO A 350 14.19 10.11 16.30
CA PRO A 350 14.05 8.75 15.77
C PRO A 350 15.29 8.08 15.13
N PRO A 351 16.11 8.73 14.28
CA PRO A 351 17.35 8.11 13.76
C PRO A 351 18.47 7.99 14.81
N LEU A 352 18.37 8.70 15.94
CA LEU A 352 19.34 8.73 17.03
C LEU A 352 18.82 8.11 18.32
N PHE A 353 17.61 7.55 18.33
CA PHE A 353 17.03 6.81 19.46
C PHE A 353 18.00 5.74 19.98
N TRP A 354 18.62 4.98 19.07
CA TRP A 354 19.66 4.00 19.40
C TRP A 354 20.92 4.62 20.01
N ALA A 355 21.28 5.86 19.65
CA ALA A 355 22.37 6.59 20.29
C ALA A 355 21.97 7.11 21.69
N GLY A 356 20.71 7.51 21.89
CA GLY A 356 20.16 7.84 23.21
C GLY A 356 20.10 6.64 24.14
N VAL A 357 19.58 5.50 23.66
CA VAL A 357 19.59 4.21 24.35
C VAL A 357 21.02 3.72 24.57
N ALA A 358 21.93 3.88 23.61
CA ALA A 358 23.34 3.55 23.81
C ALA A 358 24.04 4.48 24.80
N ILE A 359 23.67 5.76 24.92
CA ILE A 359 24.24 6.68 25.92
C ILE A 359 23.65 6.42 27.32
N GLY A 360 22.36 6.10 27.43
CA GLY A 360 21.77 5.54 28.65
C GLY A 360 22.41 4.20 29.03
N GLY A 361 22.67 3.35 28.05
CA GLY A 361 23.38 2.07 28.16
C GLY A 361 24.85 2.24 28.55
N ILE A 362 25.56 3.24 28.01
CA ILE A 362 26.92 3.61 28.38
C ILE A 362 26.96 4.18 29.79
N ARG A 363 25.95 4.93 30.24
CA ARG A 363 25.85 5.41 31.63
C ARG A 363 25.58 4.25 32.59
N THR A 364 24.68 3.33 32.21
CA THR A 364 24.41 2.10 32.94
C THR A 364 25.65 1.19 32.99
N ALA A 365 26.38 1.06 31.89
CA ALA A 365 27.63 0.33 31.80
C ALA A 365 28.77 1.04 32.55
N ALA A 366 28.77 2.37 32.64
CA ALA A 366 29.74 3.12 33.45
C ALA A 366 29.51 2.92 34.94
N ASP A 367 28.25 2.88 35.40
CA ASP A 367 27.91 2.51 36.78
C ASP A 367 28.12 1.01 37.05
N MET A 368 27.92 0.15 36.05
CA MET A 368 28.31 -1.26 36.11
C MET A 368 29.84 -1.44 36.16
N VAL A 369 30.62 -0.61 35.45
CA VAL A 369 32.10 -0.58 35.51
C VAL A 369 32.61 0.02 36.82
N LYS A 370 31.87 0.91 37.48
CA LYS A 370 32.14 1.27 38.89
C LYS A 370 31.89 0.06 39.79
N TYR A 371 30.72 -0.57 39.69
CA TYR A 371 30.38 -1.76 40.48
C TYR A 371 31.43 -2.88 40.31
N LEU A 372 31.87 -3.16 39.08
CA LEU A 372 32.93 -4.14 38.79
C LEU A 372 34.33 -3.72 39.29
N LYS A 373 34.61 -2.43 39.45
CA LYS A 373 35.85 -1.94 40.10
C LYS A 373 35.79 -2.01 41.63
N ASP A 374 34.59 -1.95 42.20
CA ASP A 374 34.35 -2.05 43.63
C ASP A 374 34.21 -3.51 44.12
N VAL A 375 34.20 -4.51 43.21
CA VAL A 375 34.33 -5.95 43.55
C VAL A 375 35.79 -6.25 43.95
N PRO A 376 36.08 -6.55 45.23
CA PRO A 376 37.45 -6.65 45.72
C PRO A 376 37.85 -8.11 45.95
N GLN A 377 38.11 -8.85 44.88
CA GLN A 377 38.56 -10.24 45.01
C GLN A 377 39.52 -10.71 43.90
N GLU A 378 40.01 -11.94 44.05
CA GLU A 378 41.15 -12.47 43.32
C GLU A 378 40.75 -12.86 41.87
N VAL A 379 41.73 -12.86 40.95
CA VAL A 379 41.48 -13.11 39.51
C VAL A 379 40.80 -14.46 39.25
N GLU A 380 40.94 -15.44 40.14
CA GLU A 380 40.28 -16.74 40.02
C GLU A 380 38.76 -16.69 40.24
N ASP A 381 38.23 -15.72 41.00
CA ASP A 381 36.78 -15.46 41.06
C ASP A 381 36.27 -14.81 39.77
N LEU A 382 37.03 -13.88 39.18
CA LEU A 382 36.66 -13.19 37.95
C LEU A 382 36.66 -14.09 36.69
N VAL A 383 37.40 -15.20 36.75
CA VAL A 383 37.47 -16.25 35.71
C VAL A 383 36.59 -17.46 36.06
N SER A 384 35.83 -17.41 37.16
CA SER A 384 34.90 -18.48 37.54
C SER A 384 33.55 -18.32 36.84
N LEU A 385 33.18 -19.32 36.02
CA LEU A 385 31.88 -19.39 35.32
C LEU A 385 30.70 -19.18 36.28
N ASP A 386 30.74 -19.85 37.43
CA ASP A 386 29.68 -19.80 38.43
C ASP A 386 29.60 -18.43 39.14
N HIS A 387 30.72 -17.70 39.25
CA HIS A 387 30.69 -16.31 39.73
C HIS A 387 30.14 -15.35 38.65
N LEU A 388 30.64 -15.46 37.42
CA LEU A 388 30.20 -14.72 36.23
C LEU A 388 28.67 -14.79 36.06
N LEU A 389 28.12 -16.00 36.03
CA LEU A 389 26.67 -16.23 35.88
C LEU A 389 25.85 -15.70 37.07
N ARG A 390 26.35 -15.83 38.31
CA ARG A 390 25.66 -15.29 39.49
C ARG A 390 25.62 -13.76 39.52
N VAL A 391 26.63 -13.07 38.98
CA VAL A 391 26.59 -11.61 38.82
C VAL A 391 25.69 -11.22 37.64
N PHE A 392 25.80 -11.92 36.51
CA PHE A 392 25.00 -11.69 35.30
C PHE A 392 23.49 -11.75 35.58
N THR A 393 23.01 -12.89 36.10
CA THR A 393 21.59 -13.10 36.42
C THR A 393 21.09 -12.08 37.44
N ARG A 394 21.88 -11.78 38.50
CA ARG A 394 21.52 -10.77 39.50
C ARG A 394 21.34 -9.38 38.89
N GLN A 395 22.19 -8.98 37.94
CA GLN A 395 22.07 -7.67 37.29
C GLN A 395 20.90 -7.64 36.29
N TRP A 396 20.60 -8.75 35.60
CA TRP A 396 19.41 -8.88 34.77
C TRP A 396 18.11 -8.82 35.60
N ASP A 397 18.03 -9.54 36.72
CA ASP A 397 16.89 -9.49 37.64
C ASP A 397 16.69 -8.06 38.20
N ASN A 398 17.76 -7.39 38.59
CA ASN A 398 17.74 -5.99 39.03
C ASN A 398 17.26 -5.02 37.93
N PHE A 399 17.53 -5.30 36.65
CA PHE A 399 17.01 -4.54 35.51
C PHE A 399 15.51 -4.81 35.31
N GLY A 400 15.11 -6.08 35.25
CA GLY A 400 13.71 -6.49 35.08
C GLY A 400 12.79 -6.02 36.21
N LEU A 401 13.28 -5.95 37.45
CA LEU A 401 12.53 -5.37 38.58
C LEU A 401 12.30 -3.86 38.41
N LYS A 402 13.30 -3.10 37.94
CA LYS A 402 13.13 -1.65 37.65
C LYS A 402 12.16 -1.41 36.50
N VAL A 403 12.14 -2.28 35.48
CA VAL A 403 11.13 -2.24 34.42
C VAL A 403 9.75 -2.51 34.99
N LEU A 404 9.59 -3.53 35.84
CA LEU A 404 8.32 -3.85 36.49
C LEU A 404 7.80 -2.70 37.37
N ASP A 405 8.69 -2.02 38.11
CA ASP A 405 8.33 -0.85 38.91
C ASP A 405 7.96 0.36 38.04
N TYR A 406 8.61 0.56 36.88
CA TYR A 406 8.22 1.60 35.91
C TYR A 406 6.87 1.30 35.23
N VAL A 407 6.62 0.06 34.82
CA VAL A 407 5.33 -0.34 34.21
C VAL A 407 4.18 -0.25 35.24
N ARG A 408 4.49 -0.30 36.53
CA ARG A 408 3.54 -0.07 37.64
C ARG A 408 3.47 1.39 38.10
N SER A 409 4.28 2.28 37.52
CA SER A 409 4.34 3.70 37.90
C SER A 409 3.08 4.46 37.48
N TRP A 410 2.78 5.57 38.17
CA TRP A 410 1.65 6.43 37.80
C TRP A 410 1.94 7.16 36.48
N GLU A 411 3.21 7.42 36.17
CA GLU A 411 3.67 7.98 34.91
C GLU A 411 3.25 7.09 33.72
N PHE A 412 3.60 5.79 33.76
CA PHE A 412 3.25 4.85 32.69
C PHE A 412 1.73 4.64 32.56
N GLN A 413 1.00 4.61 33.69
CA GLN A 413 -0.46 4.54 33.69
C GLN A 413 -1.09 5.81 33.09
N SER A 414 -0.54 6.99 33.38
CA SER A 414 -1.01 8.27 32.83
C SER A 414 -0.81 8.34 31.32
N LEU A 415 0.32 7.86 30.80
CA LEU A 415 0.63 7.83 29.36
C LEU A 415 -0.35 6.91 28.60
N ASN A 416 -0.59 5.70 29.09
CA ASN A 416 -1.58 4.79 28.52
C ASN A 416 -3.01 5.34 28.62
N HIS A 417 -3.34 6.08 29.69
CA HIS A 417 -4.64 6.74 29.83
C HIS A 417 -4.80 7.91 28.85
N GLU A 418 -3.77 8.74 28.62
CA GLU A 418 -3.81 9.82 27.64
C GLU A 418 -3.91 9.28 26.19
N GLN A 419 -3.22 8.19 25.87
CA GLN A 419 -3.40 7.50 24.58
C GLN A 419 -4.80 6.87 24.45
N PHE A 420 -5.34 6.26 25.51
CA PHE A 420 -6.71 5.75 25.48
C PHE A 420 -7.75 6.87 25.27
N VAL A 421 -7.56 8.04 25.91
CA VAL A 421 -8.43 9.21 25.72
C VAL A 421 -8.36 9.74 24.29
N SER A 422 -7.22 9.68 23.59
CA SER A 422 -7.16 10.09 22.18
C SER A 422 -7.90 9.12 21.26
N GLU A 423 -7.85 7.81 21.53
CA GLU A 423 -8.67 6.81 20.83
C GLU A 423 -10.18 7.01 21.07
N VAL A 424 -10.59 7.30 22.31
CA VAL A 424 -11.99 7.63 22.63
C VAL A 424 -12.45 8.86 21.85
N ILE A 425 -11.64 9.93 21.78
CA ILE A 425 -11.98 11.15 21.01
C ILE A 425 -12.11 10.86 19.51
N ALA A 426 -11.29 9.96 18.95
CA ALA A 426 -11.40 9.55 17.55
C ALA A 426 -12.71 8.78 17.27
N VAL A 427 -13.10 7.89 18.19
CA VAL A 427 -14.34 7.11 18.11
C VAL A 427 -15.58 8.00 18.32
N GLU A 428 -15.54 8.94 19.26
CA GLU A 428 -16.57 9.97 19.44
C GLU A 428 -16.74 10.87 18.21
N PHE A 429 -15.64 11.23 17.54
CA PHE A 429 -15.69 12.04 16.31
C PHE A 429 -16.38 11.29 15.16
N ALA A 430 -16.00 10.03 14.91
CA ALA A 430 -16.60 9.22 13.86
C ALA A 430 -18.11 9.00 14.10
N ALA A 431 -18.51 8.66 15.34
CA ALA A 431 -19.92 8.52 15.68
C ALA A 431 -20.69 9.85 15.59
N ALA A 432 -20.06 10.99 15.88
CA ALA A 432 -20.68 12.31 15.69
C ALA A 432 -20.90 12.65 14.21
N GLU A 433 -20.05 12.17 13.30
CA GLU A 433 -20.23 12.29 11.85
C GLU A 433 -21.40 11.42 11.36
N GLU A 434 -21.41 10.12 11.69
CA GLU A 434 -22.54 9.21 11.38
C GLU A 434 -23.87 9.76 11.92
N LEU A 435 -23.91 10.14 13.19
CA LEU A 435 -25.11 10.64 13.84
C LEU A 435 -25.58 11.95 13.19
N SER A 436 -24.66 12.79 12.68
CA SER A 436 -25.03 13.99 11.92
C SER A 436 -25.69 13.65 10.59
N ALA A 437 -25.24 12.60 9.89
CA ALA A 437 -25.89 12.11 8.67
C ALA A 437 -27.29 11.54 8.97
N VAL A 438 -27.44 10.80 10.07
CA VAL A 438 -28.75 10.29 10.53
C VAL A 438 -29.71 11.43 10.89
N TYR A 439 -29.24 12.49 11.57
CA TYR A 439 -30.06 13.69 11.84
C TYR A 439 -30.44 14.42 10.55
N VAL A 440 -29.52 14.63 9.60
CA VAL A 440 -29.84 15.31 8.32
C VAL A 440 -30.82 14.47 7.49
N GLY A 441 -30.67 13.15 7.46
CA GLY A 441 -31.63 12.23 6.82
C GLY A 441 -33.02 12.32 7.47
N HIS A 442 -33.09 12.33 8.80
CA HIS A 442 -34.34 12.53 9.53
C HIS A 442 -35.03 13.85 9.16
N GLU A 443 -34.32 14.99 9.17
CA GLU A 443 -34.93 16.28 8.81
C GLU A 443 -35.44 16.29 7.35
N MET A 444 -34.73 15.65 6.42
CA MET A 444 -35.17 15.51 5.03
C MET A 444 -36.43 14.64 4.87
N ILE A 445 -36.60 13.61 5.70
CA ILE A 445 -37.80 12.76 5.69
C ILE A 445 -38.96 13.48 6.40
N MET A 446 -38.71 14.14 7.53
CA MET A 446 -39.68 14.96 8.27
C MET A 446 -40.25 16.11 7.42
N ALA A 447 -39.42 16.76 6.61
CA ALA A 447 -39.84 17.84 5.72
C ALA A 447 -40.77 17.36 4.59
N ASN A 448 -40.61 16.12 4.12
CA ASN A 448 -41.47 15.50 3.11
C ASN A 448 -42.70 14.80 3.70
N SER A 449 -42.68 14.48 5.00
CA SER A 449 -43.75 13.77 5.69
C SER A 449 -45.00 14.63 5.87
N SER A 450 -46.16 14.05 5.58
CA SER A 450 -47.44 14.76 5.39
C SER A 450 -48.51 14.49 6.45
N SER A 451 -48.29 13.54 7.37
CA SER A 451 -49.17 13.30 8.53
C SER A 451 -48.39 13.35 9.85
N ASP A 452 -49.06 13.75 10.93
CA ASP A 452 -48.42 13.82 12.25
C ASP A 452 -48.08 12.43 12.83
N GLU A 453 -48.81 11.39 12.43
CA GLU A 453 -48.53 9.99 12.80
C GLU A 453 -47.26 9.47 12.11
N GLU A 454 -47.06 9.82 10.83
CA GLU A 454 -45.83 9.53 10.09
C GLU A 454 -44.64 10.28 10.72
N ARG A 455 -44.81 11.57 11.05
CA ARG A 455 -43.82 12.40 11.74
C ARG A 455 -43.41 11.85 13.10
N GLU A 456 -44.35 11.34 13.90
CA GLU A 456 -44.03 10.74 15.20
C GLU A 456 -43.33 9.38 15.05
N SER A 457 -43.73 8.58 14.05
CA SER A 457 -43.01 7.34 13.68
C SER A 457 -41.57 7.63 13.24
N ILE A 458 -41.35 8.68 12.44
CA ILE A 458 -40.02 9.13 12.01
C ILE A 458 -39.17 9.56 13.21
N ARG A 459 -39.71 10.36 14.15
CA ARG A 459 -39.03 10.74 15.40
C ARG A 459 -38.65 9.53 16.26
N LEU A 460 -39.56 8.57 16.42
CA LEU A 460 -39.32 7.34 17.15
C LEU A 460 -38.24 6.48 16.46
N SER A 461 -38.21 6.47 15.12
CA SER A 461 -37.16 5.80 14.35
C SER A 461 -35.78 6.44 14.56
N LEU A 462 -35.70 7.78 14.60
CA LEU A 462 -34.46 8.51 14.92
C LEU A 462 -34.00 8.24 16.35
N ALA A 463 -34.89 8.25 17.34
CA ALA A 463 -34.54 7.92 18.72
C ALA A 463 -33.94 6.51 18.83
N ARG A 464 -34.55 5.53 18.13
CA ARG A 464 -34.07 4.15 18.03
C ARG A 464 -32.83 3.97 17.16
N ALA A 465 -32.52 4.89 16.24
CA ALA A 465 -31.26 4.89 15.49
C ALA A 465 -30.13 5.47 16.36
N ALA A 466 -30.35 6.65 16.94
CA ALA A 466 -29.39 7.32 17.81
C ALA A 466 -28.97 6.45 19.01
N SER A 467 -29.91 5.77 19.69
CA SER A 467 -29.57 4.85 20.79
C SER A 467 -28.67 3.70 20.33
N ARG A 468 -28.90 3.13 19.15
CA ARG A 468 -28.05 2.08 18.56
C ARG A 468 -26.64 2.59 18.22
N HIS A 469 -26.50 3.78 17.64
CA HIS A 469 -25.17 4.37 17.41
C HIS A 469 -24.44 4.66 18.74
N TYR A 470 -25.13 5.12 19.79
CA TYR A 470 -24.50 5.32 21.12
C TYR A 470 -24.09 4.02 21.81
N VAL A 471 -24.80 2.90 21.60
CA VAL A 471 -24.34 1.58 22.07
C VAL A 471 -23.14 1.11 21.25
N SER A 472 -23.18 1.24 19.92
CA SER A 472 -22.08 0.87 19.02
C SER A 472 -20.79 1.66 19.33
N LEU A 473 -20.90 2.95 19.62
CA LEU A 473 -19.82 3.82 20.10
C LEU A 473 -19.14 3.24 21.35
N CYS A 474 -19.94 2.81 22.34
CA CYS A 474 -19.45 2.25 23.59
C CYS A 474 -18.83 0.86 23.45
N ASP A 475 -19.30 0.07 22.51
CA ASP A 475 -18.74 -1.24 22.20
C ASP A 475 -17.41 -1.10 21.43
N GLU A 476 -17.30 -0.18 20.46
CA GLU A 476 -16.03 0.18 19.80
C GLU A 476 -15.00 0.76 20.78
N ILE A 477 -15.39 1.66 21.69
CA ILE A 477 -14.51 2.15 22.78
C ILE A 477 -13.97 0.98 23.62
N SER A 478 -14.79 -0.03 23.89
CA SER A 478 -14.39 -1.22 24.65
C SER A 478 -13.38 -2.08 23.87
N VAL A 479 -13.61 -2.28 22.57
CA VAL A 479 -12.69 -3.00 21.65
C VAL A 479 -11.35 -2.27 21.52
N ARG A 480 -11.35 -0.93 21.37
CA ARG A 480 -10.09 -0.16 21.27
C ARG A 480 -9.27 -0.19 22.55
N ARG A 481 -9.91 -0.15 23.72
CA ARG A 481 -9.25 -0.36 25.01
C ARG A 481 -8.51 -1.71 25.04
N GLU A 482 -9.17 -2.77 24.57
CA GLU A 482 -8.62 -4.14 24.60
C GLU A 482 -7.51 -4.34 23.57
N ARG A 483 -7.62 -3.76 22.37
CA ARG A 483 -6.50 -3.67 21.42
C ARG A 483 -5.32 -2.91 22.01
N LEU A 484 -5.54 -1.74 22.61
CA LEU A 484 -4.46 -0.93 23.20
C LEU A 484 -3.75 -1.68 24.35
N MET A 485 -4.47 -2.41 25.20
CA MET A 485 -3.87 -3.26 26.24
C MET A 485 -3.02 -4.39 25.64
N ALA A 486 -3.47 -5.01 24.55
CA ALA A 486 -2.70 -6.05 23.86
C ALA A 486 -1.44 -5.47 23.18
N ASP A 487 -1.59 -4.43 22.37
CA ASP A 487 -0.50 -3.78 21.64
C ASP A 487 0.59 -3.24 22.57
N THR A 488 0.21 -2.62 23.70
CA THR A 488 1.17 -2.17 24.73
C THR A 488 1.90 -3.34 25.38
N HIS A 489 1.22 -4.44 25.70
CA HIS A 489 1.86 -5.61 26.30
C HIS A 489 2.82 -6.30 25.33
N ASP A 490 2.40 -6.53 24.09
CA ASP A 490 3.19 -7.27 23.12
C ASP A 490 4.44 -6.46 22.69
N ARG A 491 4.33 -5.13 22.54
CA ARG A 491 5.49 -4.22 22.34
C ARG A 491 6.43 -4.15 23.55
N LEU A 492 5.90 -4.17 24.78
CA LEU A 492 6.73 -4.24 26.00
C LEU A 492 7.54 -5.54 26.05
N MET A 493 6.95 -6.66 25.62
CA MET A 493 7.61 -7.96 25.55
C MET A 493 8.68 -8.02 24.44
N GLU A 494 8.41 -7.44 23.27
CA GLU A 494 9.41 -7.27 22.19
C GLU A 494 10.62 -6.46 22.66
N TRP A 495 10.38 -5.29 23.26
CA TRP A 495 11.42 -4.44 23.82
C TRP A 495 12.23 -5.12 24.94
N MET A 496 11.61 -6.00 25.73
CA MET A 496 12.32 -6.81 26.73
C MET A 496 13.25 -7.87 26.09
N GLU A 497 12.84 -8.52 24.98
CA GLU A 497 13.69 -9.47 24.24
C GLU A 497 14.87 -8.78 23.51
N GLU A 498 14.68 -7.55 23.04
CA GLU A 498 15.78 -6.73 22.53
C GLU A 498 16.71 -6.24 23.65
N SER A 499 16.15 -5.71 24.75
CA SER A 499 16.92 -5.28 25.92
C SER A 499 17.74 -6.42 26.51
N ARG A 500 17.23 -7.66 26.48
CA ARG A 500 17.95 -8.88 26.89
C ARG A 500 19.19 -9.13 26.04
N ARG A 501 19.09 -9.01 24.71
CA ARG A 501 20.22 -9.18 23.78
C ARG A 501 21.28 -8.09 24.01
N ASN A 502 20.87 -6.83 24.00
CA ASN A 502 21.76 -5.69 24.24
C ASN A 502 22.43 -5.72 25.62
N PHE A 503 21.72 -6.13 26.67
CA PHE A 503 22.28 -6.33 28.00
C PHE A 503 23.33 -7.45 28.03
N THR A 504 23.07 -8.57 27.35
CA THR A 504 23.97 -9.73 27.29
C THR A 504 25.33 -9.34 26.71
N ASP A 505 25.33 -8.66 25.56
CA ASP A 505 26.57 -8.29 24.88
C ASP A 505 27.34 -7.21 25.67
N LEU A 506 26.67 -6.15 26.13
CA LEU A 506 27.29 -5.10 26.94
C LEU A 506 27.84 -5.62 28.28
N PHE A 507 27.20 -6.62 28.88
CA PHE A 507 27.69 -7.25 30.10
C PHE A 507 28.98 -8.04 29.86
N TYR A 508 29.01 -8.92 28.86
CA TYR A 508 30.21 -9.72 28.57
C TYR A 508 31.38 -8.85 28.10
N ASP A 509 31.16 -7.81 27.30
CA ASP A 509 32.22 -6.86 26.91
C ASP A 509 32.77 -6.11 28.14
N ALA A 510 31.92 -5.62 29.04
CA ALA A 510 32.35 -4.94 30.26
C ALA A 510 33.11 -5.89 31.20
N TRP A 511 32.64 -7.12 31.37
CA TRP A 511 33.31 -8.16 32.18
C TRP A 511 34.69 -8.51 31.61
N THR A 512 34.76 -8.75 30.30
CA THR A 512 36.02 -9.03 29.58
C THR A 512 37.05 -7.94 29.85
N ASN A 513 36.67 -6.67 29.65
CA ASN A 513 37.57 -5.55 29.83
C ASN A 513 38.01 -5.35 31.28
N ALA A 514 37.11 -5.55 32.26
CA ALA A 514 37.45 -5.50 33.68
C ALA A 514 38.43 -6.62 34.08
N THR A 515 38.15 -7.86 33.68
CA THR A 515 38.96 -9.03 34.04
C THR A 515 40.32 -9.04 33.33
N LEU A 516 40.40 -8.61 32.06
CA LEU A 516 41.69 -8.42 31.37
C LEU A 516 42.56 -7.36 32.04
N ALA A 517 41.96 -6.29 32.60
CA ALA A 517 42.68 -5.29 33.37
C ALA A 517 43.20 -5.86 34.70
N ALA A 518 42.38 -6.62 35.43
CA ALA A 518 42.77 -7.29 36.68
C ALA A 518 43.88 -8.33 36.47
N ILE A 519 43.76 -9.16 35.42
CA ILE A 519 44.80 -10.10 34.96
C ILE A 519 46.10 -9.33 34.70
N LYS A 520 46.07 -8.26 33.88
CA LYS A 520 47.27 -7.48 33.58
C LYS A 520 47.93 -6.93 34.86
N ASP A 521 47.14 -6.34 35.76
CA ASP A 521 47.63 -5.73 37.00
C ASP A 521 48.21 -6.76 38.00
N LYS A 522 47.66 -7.99 38.04
CA LYS A 522 48.24 -9.14 38.76
C LYS A 522 49.66 -9.45 38.29
N TYR A 523 49.89 -9.58 36.98
CA TYR A 523 51.21 -9.87 36.43
C TYR A 523 52.17 -8.67 36.46
N ASP A 524 51.69 -7.46 36.19
CA ASP A 524 52.48 -6.23 36.32
C ASP A 524 52.93 -6.02 37.78
N ARG A 525 52.18 -6.48 38.79
CA ARG A 525 52.65 -6.56 40.19
C ARG A 525 53.73 -7.63 40.40
N ALA A 526 53.52 -8.85 39.90
CA ALA A 526 54.46 -9.96 40.07
C ALA A 526 55.86 -9.66 39.48
N VAL A 527 55.92 -8.92 38.37
CA VAL A 527 57.20 -8.46 37.76
C VAL A 527 57.87 -7.35 38.58
N ARG A 528 57.12 -6.60 39.41
CA ARG A 528 57.61 -5.44 40.18
C ARG A 528 57.91 -5.72 41.67
N SER A 529 57.49 -6.85 42.24
CA SER A 529 57.60 -7.12 43.67
C SER A 529 59.02 -7.49 44.17
N HIS A 530 59.95 -7.82 43.28
CA HIS A 530 61.35 -8.09 43.64
C HIS A 530 62.19 -6.79 43.70
N GLY A 531 62.27 -6.18 44.88
CA GLY A 531 63.00 -4.93 45.13
C GLY A 531 64.53 -5.01 45.16
N THR A 532 65.14 -6.07 44.63
CA THR A 532 66.60 -6.28 44.61
C THR A 532 67.18 -6.19 43.20
N PRO A 533 68.32 -5.53 42.97
CA PRO A 533 68.93 -5.39 41.65
C PRO A 533 69.55 -6.71 41.17
N GLU A 534 68.74 -7.56 40.55
CA GLU A 534 69.18 -8.82 39.96
C GLU A 534 69.82 -8.66 38.58
N LEU A 535 70.58 -9.67 38.17
CA LEU A 535 71.16 -9.76 36.83
C LEU A 535 70.06 -9.75 35.74
N PRO A 536 70.23 -9.02 34.62
CA PRO A 536 69.18 -8.85 33.59
C PRO A 536 68.58 -10.16 33.06
N LEU A 537 69.35 -11.25 33.04
CA LEU A 537 68.88 -12.57 32.60
C LEU A 537 67.76 -13.14 33.49
N ALA A 538 67.83 -12.92 34.81
CA ALA A 538 66.80 -13.39 35.75
C ALA A 538 65.52 -12.54 35.67
N TYR A 539 65.66 -11.24 35.40
CA TYR A 539 64.53 -10.36 35.09
C TYR A 539 63.81 -10.79 33.80
N MET A 540 64.56 -11.04 32.71
CA MET A 540 64.00 -11.51 31.44
C MET A 540 63.25 -12.84 31.58
N LYS A 541 63.83 -13.83 32.28
CA LYS A 541 63.19 -15.14 32.48
C LYS A 541 61.87 -15.05 33.27
N ARG A 542 61.83 -14.31 34.38
CA ARG A 542 60.56 -14.09 35.12
C ARG A 542 59.52 -13.32 34.30
N ARG A 543 59.95 -12.41 33.43
CA ARG A 543 59.04 -11.71 32.53
C ARG A 543 58.42 -12.67 31.50
N GLU A 544 59.21 -13.56 30.91
CA GLU A 544 58.74 -14.60 29.98
C GLU A 544 57.77 -15.58 30.67
N GLU A 545 58.10 -16.01 31.90
CA GLU A 545 57.21 -16.84 32.74
C GLU A 545 55.89 -16.12 33.09
N ALA A 546 55.93 -14.82 33.40
CA ALA A 546 54.73 -14.01 33.68
C ALA A 546 53.88 -13.75 32.42
N GLU A 547 54.50 -13.51 31.26
CA GLU A 547 53.79 -13.34 29.98
C GLU A 547 53.13 -14.65 29.53
N ALA A 548 53.78 -15.80 29.71
CA ALA A 548 53.20 -17.12 29.46
C ALA A 548 52.02 -17.45 30.40
N ALA A 549 52.17 -17.19 31.70
CA ALA A 549 51.09 -17.38 32.67
C ALA A 549 49.89 -16.46 32.38
N ARG A 550 50.14 -15.19 32.00
CA ARG A 550 49.11 -14.25 31.57
C ARG A 550 48.35 -14.72 30.32
N ALA A 551 49.04 -15.31 29.35
CA ALA A 551 48.40 -15.88 28.17
C ALA A 551 47.45 -17.05 28.54
N ASN A 552 47.85 -17.89 29.50
CA ASN A 552 47.04 -19.00 29.99
C ASN A 552 45.76 -18.52 30.74
N GLU A 553 45.87 -17.57 31.67
CA GLU A 553 44.69 -16.98 32.33
C GLU A 553 43.76 -16.27 31.33
N THR A 554 44.33 -15.58 30.34
CA THR A 554 43.55 -14.95 29.26
C THR A 554 42.80 -16.00 28.42
N GLY A 555 43.42 -17.14 28.10
CA GLY A 555 42.76 -18.24 27.39
C GLY A 555 41.61 -18.86 28.16
N ARG A 556 41.77 -19.03 29.49
CA ARG A 556 40.69 -19.52 30.37
C ARG A 556 39.50 -18.56 30.42
N LEU A 557 39.76 -17.25 30.51
CA LEU A 557 38.71 -16.22 30.49
C LEU A 557 37.85 -16.31 29.22
N TRP A 558 38.46 -16.40 28.04
CA TRP A 558 37.71 -16.50 26.77
C TRP A 558 36.85 -17.77 26.69
N ALA A 559 37.38 -18.92 27.13
CA ALA A 559 36.62 -20.17 27.17
C ALA A 559 35.39 -20.07 28.09
N THR A 560 35.57 -19.52 29.29
CA THR A 560 34.48 -19.31 30.27
C THR A 560 33.42 -18.33 29.77
N ILE A 561 33.79 -17.28 29.04
CA ILE A 561 32.82 -16.32 28.47
C ILE A 561 32.02 -16.96 27.34
N GLU A 562 32.64 -17.75 26.47
CA GLU A 562 31.92 -18.42 25.38
C GLU A 562 30.96 -19.51 25.92
N GLU A 563 31.38 -20.25 26.96
CA GLU A 563 30.53 -21.20 27.69
C GLU A 563 29.35 -20.49 28.37
N ALA A 564 29.56 -19.34 29.00
CA ALA A 564 28.49 -18.54 29.61
C ALA A 564 27.50 -17.98 28.56
N ARG A 565 28.02 -17.50 27.43
CA ARG A 565 27.23 -16.89 26.34
C ARG A 565 26.36 -17.91 25.60
N THR A 566 26.81 -19.16 25.52
CA THR A 566 26.10 -20.24 24.81
C THR A 566 25.22 -21.10 25.74
N GLY A 567 25.61 -21.31 27.00
CA GLY A 567 24.95 -22.24 27.91
C GLY A 567 23.68 -21.74 28.61
N TYR A 568 23.52 -20.42 28.79
CA TYR A 568 22.51 -19.84 29.70
C TYR A 568 21.59 -18.81 29.02
N PRO A 569 20.47 -19.25 28.41
CA PRO A 569 19.44 -18.33 27.92
C PRO A 569 18.73 -17.64 29.09
N LEU A 570 18.98 -16.35 29.28
CA LEU A 570 18.22 -15.52 30.22
C LEU A 570 16.71 -15.63 29.93
N HIS A 571 15.92 -15.90 30.97
CA HIS A 571 14.47 -15.80 30.88
C HIS A 571 14.01 -14.38 31.22
N ILE A 572 12.97 -13.88 30.53
CA ILE A 572 12.21 -12.71 30.98
C ILE A 572 11.47 -13.09 32.27
N LEU A 573 11.49 -12.20 33.27
CA LEU A 573 10.76 -12.40 34.54
C LEU A 573 9.29 -12.74 34.26
N SER A 574 8.83 -13.88 34.76
CA SER A 574 7.45 -14.37 34.54
C SER A 574 6.37 -13.37 34.96
N ARG A 575 6.68 -12.48 35.92
CA ARG A 575 5.82 -11.38 36.39
C ARG A 575 5.55 -10.28 35.35
N LEU A 576 6.35 -10.19 34.28
CA LEU A 576 6.11 -9.26 33.16
C LEU A 576 5.19 -9.87 32.07
N ARG A 577 5.00 -11.20 32.07
CA ARG A 577 4.11 -11.91 31.13
C ARG A 577 2.63 -11.86 31.56
N ASP A 578 2.34 -11.34 32.75
CA ASP A 578 0.98 -11.25 33.27
C ASP A 578 0.22 -10.07 32.61
N LYS A 579 -0.85 -10.36 31.85
CA LYS A 579 -1.60 -9.36 31.07
C LYS A 579 -2.55 -8.48 31.91
N THR A 580 -2.58 -8.62 33.23
CA THR A 580 -3.57 -8.01 34.15
C THR A 580 -3.38 -6.51 34.46
N HIS A 581 -3.01 -5.69 33.46
CA HIS A 581 -2.81 -4.24 33.63
C HIS A 581 -4.03 -3.47 33.11
N HIS A 582 -5.00 -3.21 34.00
CA HIS A 582 -6.26 -2.56 33.66
C HIS A 582 -6.08 -1.07 33.29
N ILE A 583 -6.29 -0.71 32.02
CA ILE A 583 -6.44 0.70 31.62
C ILE A 583 -7.74 1.26 32.21
N PHE A 584 -7.62 2.35 32.97
CA PHE A 584 -8.75 3.02 33.61
C PHE A 584 -9.60 3.79 32.58
N ILE A 585 -10.83 3.34 32.35
CA ILE A 585 -11.86 4.12 31.65
C ILE A 585 -12.31 5.24 32.59
N PRO A 586 -12.43 6.50 32.12
CA PRO A 586 -13.06 7.57 32.91
C PRO A 586 -14.45 7.16 33.38
N GLU A 587 -14.74 7.31 34.68
CA GLU A 587 -16.05 6.95 35.26
C GLU A 587 -17.21 7.72 34.58
N GLU A 588 -16.93 8.89 34.00
CA GLU A 588 -17.83 9.67 33.14
C GLU A 588 -18.20 8.94 31.83
N THR A 589 -17.21 8.39 31.10
CA THR A 589 -17.41 7.61 29.88
C THR A 589 -18.10 6.28 30.17
N LYS A 590 -17.73 5.63 31.28
CA LYS A 590 -18.41 4.42 31.78
C LYS A 590 -19.88 4.72 32.12
N SER A 591 -20.14 5.76 32.92
CA SER A 591 -21.49 6.20 33.26
C SER A 591 -22.32 6.60 32.03
N PHE A 592 -21.71 7.21 31.02
CA PHE A 592 -22.34 7.46 29.72
C PHE A 592 -22.77 6.16 29.05
N CYS A 593 -21.87 5.18 28.94
CA CYS A 593 -22.16 3.90 28.29
C CYS A 593 -23.20 3.07 29.05
N ASP A 594 -23.11 3.03 30.38
CA ASP A 594 -24.08 2.35 31.24
C ASP A 594 -25.46 3.05 31.15
N LYS A 595 -25.50 4.38 31.05
CA LYS A 595 -26.72 5.15 30.80
C LYS A 595 -27.35 4.82 29.44
N TYR A 596 -26.58 4.70 28.36
CA TYR A 596 -27.17 4.39 27.04
C TYR A 596 -27.56 2.91 26.89
N ARG A 597 -26.84 1.99 27.55
CA ARG A 597 -27.24 0.58 27.69
C ARG A 597 -28.55 0.45 28.48
N THR A 598 -28.71 1.16 29.60
CA THR A 598 -29.96 1.17 30.41
C THR A 598 -31.13 1.94 29.77
N LEU A 599 -30.87 3.01 28.99
CA LEU A 599 -31.90 3.65 28.16
C LEU A 599 -32.43 2.72 27.06
N THR A 600 -31.55 1.88 26.48
CA THR A 600 -31.94 0.91 25.46
C THR A 600 -32.77 -0.24 26.05
N GLN A 601 -32.58 -0.60 27.32
CA GLN A 601 -33.44 -1.52 28.06
C GLN A 601 -34.82 -0.89 28.37
N THR A 602 -34.82 0.30 28.99
CA THR A 602 -36.07 0.94 29.47
C THR A 602 -37.02 1.40 28.37
N THR A 603 -36.53 1.74 27.18
CA THR A 603 -37.36 2.10 26.01
C THR A 603 -37.99 0.91 25.29
N SER A 604 -37.75 -0.34 25.72
CA SER A 604 -38.43 -1.54 25.19
C SER A 604 -39.88 -1.67 25.70
N CYS A 605 -40.20 -1.10 26.87
CA CYS A 605 -41.33 -1.56 27.69
C CYS A 605 -42.49 -0.56 27.90
N GLN A 606 -42.46 0.66 27.34
CA GLN A 606 -43.43 1.72 27.73
C GLN A 606 -44.80 1.68 27.02
N ASP A 607 -44.94 0.99 25.88
CA ASP A 607 -46.12 1.11 25.01
C ASP A 607 -47.19 0.00 25.18
N GLN A 608 -47.15 -0.81 26.26
CA GLN A 608 -48.14 -1.87 26.51
C GLN A 608 -49.08 -1.58 27.71
N PRO A 609 -50.33 -1.15 27.47
CA PRO A 609 -51.30 -0.88 28.54
C PRO A 609 -51.94 -2.17 29.07
N GLY A 610 -51.31 -2.84 30.05
CA GLY A 610 -51.97 -3.94 30.77
C GLY A 610 -51.15 -4.74 31.80
N ALA A 611 -49.82 -4.73 31.76
CA ALA A 611 -49.01 -5.65 32.55
C ALA A 611 -48.73 -5.15 33.99
N LYS A 612 -49.24 -5.86 35.01
CA LYS A 612 -48.82 -5.71 36.43
C LYS A 612 -47.49 -6.42 36.75
N GLY A 613 -46.60 -6.57 35.77
CA GLY A 613 -45.46 -7.51 35.82
C GLY A 613 -44.07 -6.90 36.08
N CYS A 614 -43.92 -5.58 36.01
CA CYS A 614 -42.62 -4.93 36.20
C CYS A 614 -42.32 -4.74 37.69
N ALA A 615 -41.58 -5.67 38.29
CA ALA A 615 -41.09 -5.57 39.66
C ALA A 615 -40.11 -4.39 39.83
N ALA A 616 -40.00 -3.87 41.06
CA ALA A 616 -39.27 -2.63 41.36
C ALA A 616 -37.79 -2.84 41.76
N ASP A 617 -37.31 -4.08 41.78
CA ASP A 617 -35.92 -4.39 42.13
C ASP A 617 -34.98 -4.08 40.96
N GLY A 618 -33.87 -3.40 41.27
CA GLY A 618 -32.95 -2.87 40.26
C GLY A 618 -32.39 -3.96 39.36
N GLY A 619 -32.75 -3.91 38.08
CA GLY A 619 -32.49 -4.97 37.11
C GLY A 619 -31.03 -5.42 37.10
N GLN A 620 -30.83 -6.72 37.39
CA GLN A 620 -29.56 -7.40 37.15
C GLN A 620 -29.20 -7.33 35.65
N PRO A 621 -27.90 -7.43 35.28
CA PRO A 621 -27.52 -7.48 33.87
C PRO A 621 -28.29 -8.59 33.14
N VAL A 622 -28.78 -8.28 31.93
CA VAL A 622 -29.70 -9.10 31.12
C VAL A 622 -29.34 -10.58 31.23
N GLU A 623 -30.24 -11.37 31.80
CA GLU A 623 -29.92 -12.71 32.26
C GLU A 623 -29.55 -13.61 31.07
N GLU A 624 -28.31 -14.12 31.09
CA GLU A 624 -27.74 -14.91 30.00
C GLU A 624 -27.94 -16.41 30.28
N ALA A 625 -29.06 -16.95 29.80
CA ALA A 625 -29.37 -18.37 29.90
C ALA A 625 -28.65 -19.19 28.83
N ASP A 626 -28.10 -20.36 29.18
CA ASP A 626 -27.51 -21.28 28.22
C ASP A 626 -28.58 -21.86 27.27
N CYS A 627 -28.30 -21.86 25.97
CA CYS A 627 -29.23 -22.27 24.91
C CYS A 627 -29.44 -23.80 24.81
N THR A 628 -29.15 -24.57 25.85
CA THR A 628 -29.29 -26.04 25.84
C THR A 628 -30.72 -26.44 26.21
N VAL A 629 -31.30 -27.39 25.45
CA VAL A 629 -32.73 -27.78 25.52
C VAL A 629 -33.19 -27.99 26.96
N SER A 630 -32.47 -28.82 27.71
CA SER A 630 -32.82 -29.21 29.08
C SER A 630 -32.73 -28.09 30.13
N GLY A 631 -32.01 -27.00 29.83
CA GLY A 631 -31.91 -25.83 30.70
C GLY A 631 -32.91 -24.73 30.36
N PHE A 632 -33.19 -24.54 29.06
CA PHE A 632 -34.12 -23.50 28.59
C PHE A 632 -35.59 -23.97 28.59
N TRP A 633 -35.82 -25.28 28.42
CA TRP A 633 -37.14 -25.92 28.30
C TRP A 633 -37.20 -27.25 29.07
N PRO A 634 -37.76 -27.28 30.29
CA PRO A 634 -38.03 -28.55 30.99
C PRO A 634 -38.97 -29.44 30.17
N SER A 635 -38.64 -30.74 30.09
CA SER A 635 -39.31 -31.67 29.18
C SER A 635 -40.76 -31.97 29.60
N LEU A 636 -41.72 -31.68 28.73
CA LEU A 636 -43.17 -31.93 28.85
C LEU A 636 -43.60 -33.42 28.93
N SER A 637 -42.70 -34.33 29.34
CA SER A 637 -42.85 -35.78 29.19
C SER A 637 -42.74 -36.55 30.52
N SER A 638 -43.58 -36.21 31.49
CA SER A 638 -43.81 -37.01 32.70
C SER A 638 -45.29 -37.07 33.09
N SER A 639 -46.14 -37.54 32.16
CA SER A 639 -47.53 -37.89 32.46
C SER A 639 -47.61 -39.23 33.21
N SER A 640 -47.26 -39.22 34.49
CA SER A 640 -47.68 -40.24 35.46
C SER A 640 -48.75 -39.64 36.36
N SER A 641 -49.79 -40.41 36.66
CA SER A 641 -51.05 -39.90 37.21
C SER A 641 -51.01 -39.65 38.71
N ASP A 642 -52.02 -38.88 39.12
CA ASP A 642 -52.67 -38.83 40.44
C ASP A 642 -52.07 -37.92 41.54
N ASP A 643 -52.99 -37.08 42.05
CA ASP A 643 -53.09 -36.37 43.32
C ASP A 643 -52.26 -35.09 43.65
N ASP A 644 -53.02 -34.11 44.14
CA ASP A 644 -52.75 -32.94 45.02
C ASP A 644 -51.84 -31.75 44.59
N ASP A 645 -52.53 -30.68 44.18
CA ASP A 645 -52.44 -29.24 44.58
C ASP A 645 -51.13 -28.39 44.53
N ASP A 646 -51.29 -27.23 43.87
CA ASP A 646 -50.61 -25.91 43.98
C ASP A 646 -49.13 -25.68 43.55
N ASP A 647 -48.93 -24.47 42.98
CA ASP A 647 -47.68 -23.70 42.76
C ASP A 647 -46.49 -24.29 41.94
N ASP A 648 -46.57 -24.30 40.60
CA ASP A 648 -45.42 -23.92 39.72
C ASP A 648 -45.82 -23.41 38.31
N ASP A 649 -46.06 -22.10 38.18
CA ASP A 649 -46.37 -21.43 36.91
C ASP A 649 -45.11 -20.78 36.24
N SER A 650 -43.90 -21.13 36.71
CA SER A 650 -42.66 -20.41 36.33
C SER A 650 -42.21 -20.66 34.88
N ASN A 651 -42.52 -21.82 34.32
CA ASN A 651 -41.83 -22.37 33.15
C ASN A 651 -42.26 -21.80 31.78
N HIS A 652 -43.40 -21.12 31.68
CA HIS A 652 -43.80 -20.42 30.43
C HIS A 652 -43.10 -19.06 30.23
N ASN A 653 -42.35 -18.59 31.23
CA ASN A 653 -41.82 -17.22 31.25
C ASN A 653 -40.59 -17.01 30.33
N ASN A 654 -39.73 -18.02 30.12
CA ASN A 654 -38.46 -17.84 29.41
C ASN A 654 -38.60 -17.36 27.95
N LEU A 655 -39.57 -17.87 27.19
CA LEU A 655 -39.83 -17.37 25.83
C LEU A 655 -40.41 -15.96 25.82
N ALA A 656 -41.24 -15.60 26.82
CA ALA A 656 -41.77 -14.25 26.95
C ALA A 656 -40.65 -13.25 27.27
N ARG A 657 -39.75 -13.59 28.21
CA ARG A 657 -38.56 -12.80 28.57
C ARG A 657 -37.54 -12.67 27.42
N LEU A 658 -37.37 -13.72 26.61
CA LEU A 658 -36.56 -13.66 25.39
C LEU A 658 -37.19 -12.72 24.34
N ARG A 659 -38.54 -12.66 24.28
CA ARG A 659 -39.29 -11.78 23.37
C ARG A 659 -39.30 -10.30 23.79
N SER A 660 -39.33 -9.98 25.08
CA SER A 660 -39.23 -8.61 25.59
C SER A 660 -37.80 -8.05 25.54
N GLY A 661 -36.80 -8.94 25.58
CA GLY A 661 -35.37 -8.62 25.60
C GLY A 661 -34.73 -8.68 26.99
N ASP A 662 -35.48 -9.12 28.01
CA ASP A 662 -35.04 -9.26 29.41
C ASP A 662 -34.19 -10.52 29.66
N LEU A 663 -34.18 -11.44 28.70
CA LEU A 663 -33.33 -12.63 28.66
C LEU A 663 -32.50 -12.62 27.38
N ARG A 664 -31.26 -13.10 27.43
CA ARG A 664 -30.46 -13.41 26.23
C ARG A 664 -30.04 -14.87 26.24
N CYS A 665 -30.07 -15.48 25.07
CA CYS A 665 -29.65 -16.87 24.89
C CYS A 665 -28.13 -16.87 24.64
N LYS A 666 -27.34 -17.47 25.52
CA LYS A 666 -25.89 -17.56 25.40
C LYS A 666 -25.48 -18.97 24.97
N ARG A 667 -24.50 -19.09 24.07
CA ARG A 667 -23.85 -20.37 23.75
C ARG A 667 -22.39 -20.09 23.42
N HIS A 668 -21.49 -20.60 24.25
CA HIS A 668 -20.09 -20.17 24.33
C HIS A 668 -19.97 -18.64 24.56
N ASP A 669 -19.01 -17.96 23.93
CA ASP A 669 -18.71 -16.55 24.17
C ASP A 669 -19.71 -15.58 23.52
N ARG A 670 -20.80 -16.08 22.91
CA ARG A 670 -21.76 -15.31 22.11
C ARG A 670 -23.16 -15.31 22.71
N SER A 671 -23.82 -14.15 22.58
CA SER A 671 -25.09 -13.81 23.22
C SER A 671 -26.10 -13.34 22.17
N TYR A 672 -27.24 -14.01 22.10
CA TYR A 672 -28.26 -13.88 21.04
C TYR A 672 -29.57 -13.31 21.61
N GLY A 673 -30.24 -12.46 20.82
CA GLY A 673 -31.53 -11.84 21.17
C GLY A 673 -32.54 -11.94 20.02
N LEU A 674 -33.83 -11.88 20.35
CA LEU A 674 -34.92 -12.36 19.47
C LEU A 674 -35.04 -11.66 18.11
N ASN A 675 -34.58 -10.41 17.97
CA ASN A 675 -34.57 -9.68 16.70
C ASN A 675 -33.65 -10.30 15.61
N ARG A 676 -32.82 -11.31 15.97
CA ARG A 676 -32.09 -12.16 15.00
C ARG A 676 -32.80 -13.48 14.64
N LEU A 677 -33.85 -13.87 15.36
CA LEU A 677 -34.51 -15.18 15.20
C LEU A 677 -35.74 -15.14 14.30
N LEU A 678 -36.44 -14.01 14.20
CA LEU A 678 -37.72 -13.92 13.49
C LEU A 678 -37.92 -12.57 12.79
N PHE A 679 -37.60 -12.49 11.49
CA PHE A 679 -38.26 -11.56 10.57
C PHE A 679 -38.31 -12.13 9.14
N THR A 680 -39.48 -12.61 8.74
CA THR A 680 -39.92 -12.61 7.34
C THR A 680 -40.91 -11.47 7.15
N SER A 681 -40.92 -10.81 6.00
CA SER A 681 -41.92 -9.78 5.70
C SER A 681 -42.24 -9.69 4.22
N CYS A 682 -43.54 -9.67 3.89
CA CYS A 682 -44.02 -9.13 2.63
C CYS A 682 -44.10 -7.60 2.74
N PRO A 683 -43.89 -6.83 1.65
CA PRO A 683 -43.91 -5.38 1.70
C PRO A 683 -45.30 -4.82 2.03
N LEU A 684 -45.33 -3.80 2.89
CA LEU A 684 -46.52 -2.98 3.15
C LEU A 684 -46.92 -2.25 1.86
N GLY A 685 -48.06 -2.64 1.28
CA GLY A 685 -48.59 -2.04 0.05
C GLY A 685 -49.45 -2.97 -0.82
N ALA A 686 -49.44 -4.28 -0.58
CA ALA A 686 -50.25 -5.23 -1.35
C ALA A 686 -51.77 -4.98 -1.20
N SER A 687 -52.46 -4.80 -2.34
CA SER A 687 -53.91 -4.57 -2.39
C SER A 687 -54.71 -5.87 -2.12
N LYS A 688 -55.87 -5.73 -1.45
CA LYS A 688 -56.69 -6.84 -0.91
C LYS A 688 -57.37 -7.77 -1.94
N THR A 689 -56.99 -7.73 -3.22
CA THR A 689 -57.64 -8.51 -4.29
C THR A 689 -56.68 -9.13 -5.33
N SER A 690 -55.37 -9.20 -5.06
CA SER A 690 -54.44 -9.98 -5.89
C SER A 690 -54.17 -11.36 -5.28
N LEU A 691 -54.19 -12.41 -6.10
CA LEU A 691 -54.06 -13.82 -5.69
C LEU A 691 -52.74 -14.46 -6.15
N LEU A 692 -51.73 -13.66 -6.47
CA LEU A 692 -50.46 -14.09 -7.07
C LEU A 692 -49.28 -13.94 -6.10
N CYS A 693 -49.09 -14.96 -5.26
CA CYS A 693 -47.82 -15.26 -4.58
C CYS A 693 -47.35 -16.64 -5.05
N GLU A 694 -46.80 -16.73 -6.27
CA GLU A 694 -46.55 -18.03 -6.94
C GLU A 694 -45.20 -18.69 -6.57
N SER A 695 -44.26 -17.96 -5.95
CA SER A 695 -43.00 -18.54 -5.45
C SER A 695 -43.19 -19.13 -4.05
N LYS A 696 -42.86 -20.42 -3.89
CA LYS A 696 -42.73 -21.09 -2.58
C LYS A 696 -41.70 -20.36 -1.69
N PRO A 697 -41.90 -20.31 -0.36
CA PRO A 697 -40.81 -19.97 0.54
C PRO A 697 -39.71 -21.03 0.43
N VAL A 698 -38.47 -20.58 0.31
CA VAL A 698 -37.25 -21.38 0.48
C VAL A 698 -36.46 -20.76 1.64
N ASN A 699 -35.84 -21.59 2.47
CA ASN A 699 -35.47 -21.23 3.84
C ASN A 699 -34.44 -20.09 3.94
N PHE A 700 -34.68 -19.16 4.87
CA PHE A 700 -33.70 -18.18 5.33
C PHE A 700 -33.23 -18.50 6.76
N LEU A 701 -32.24 -19.38 6.87
CA LEU A 701 -31.28 -19.47 7.98
C LEU A 701 -29.99 -20.07 7.38
N ASP A 702 -28.82 -19.57 7.79
CA ASP A 702 -27.54 -20.20 7.46
C ASP A 702 -27.53 -21.67 7.90
N GLY A 703 -26.92 -22.55 7.11
CA GLY A 703 -26.80 -23.99 7.41
C GLY A 703 -26.03 -24.32 8.69
N GLN A 704 -25.32 -23.37 9.31
CA GLN A 704 -24.66 -23.54 10.62
C GLN A 704 -25.47 -22.92 11.79
N ASP A 705 -26.11 -21.77 11.64
CA ASP A 705 -27.12 -21.27 12.59
C ASP A 705 -28.33 -22.21 12.66
N PHE A 706 -28.81 -22.72 11.51
CA PHE A 706 -29.86 -23.74 11.41
C PHE A 706 -29.45 -25.04 12.10
N ARG A 707 -28.19 -25.50 11.93
CA ARG A 707 -27.67 -26.66 12.68
C ARG A 707 -27.58 -26.36 14.17
N THR A 708 -27.09 -25.19 14.56
CA THR A 708 -26.99 -24.77 15.97
C THR A 708 -28.38 -24.76 16.65
N LEU A 709 -29.41 -24.28 15.96
CA LEU A 709 -30.81 -24.25 16.41
C LEU A 709 -31.48 -25.65 16.37
N SER A 710 -31.13 -26.50 15.40
CA SER A 710 -31.62 -27.88 15.31
C SER A 710 -30.99 -28.80 16.35
N GLU A 711 -29.70 -28.64 16.64
CA GLU A 711 -28.98 -29.27 17.75
C GLU A 711 -29.47 -28.75 19.11
N ALA A 712 -29.93 -27.50 19.17
CA ALA A 712 -30.69 -26.93 20.28
C ALA A 712 -32.18 -27.30 20.25
N GLY A 713 -32.59 -28.31 19.47
CA GLY A 713 -33.93 -28.92 19.54
C GLY A 713 -35.11 -28.04 19.11
N LEU A 714 -34.88 -26.84 18.56
CA LEU A 714 -35.93 -25.87 18.26
C LEU A 714 -36.68 -26.13 16.94
N TYR A 715 -36.07 -26.88 16.01
CA TYR A 715 -36.64 -27.11 14.68
C TYR A 715 -37.86 -28.05 14.62
N PRO A 716 -37.90 -29.22 15.32
CA PRO A 716 -39.03 -30.16 15.22
C PRO A 716 -40.39 -29.54 15.57
N MET A 717 -40.45 -28.71 16.63
CA MET A 717 -41.68 -28.05 17.09
C MET A 717 -42.27 -27.03 16.09
N LEU A 718 -41.51 -26.64 15.04
CA LEU A 718 -41.97 -25.72 14.00
C LEU A 718 -42.52 -26.45 12.75
N VAL A 719 -42.23 -27.74 12.57
CA VAL A 719 -42.56 -28.49 11.34
C VAL A 719 -43.85 -29.30 11.47
N ASP A 720 -44.09 -29.91 12.64
CA ASP A 720 -45.24 -30.80 12.87
C ASP A 720 -46.62 -30.10 12.91
N GLY A 721 -46.67 -28.78 12.66
CA GLY A 721 -47.90 -27.98 12.58
C GLY A 721 -48.47 -27.72 11.17
N GLY A 722 -47.87 -28.27 10.10
CA GLY A 722 -48.19 -27.89 8.71
C GLY A 722 -48.73 -29.03 7.79
N PRO A 723 -49.65 -28.76 6.83
CA PRO A 723 -50.25 -29.77 5.95
C PRO A 723 -49.40 -30.11 4.70
N SER A 724 -49.67 -31.27 4.08
CA SER A 724 -48.76 -31.98 3.15
C SER A 724 -49.18 -32.01 1.67
N GLN A 725 -48.24 -31.75 0.72
CA GLN A 725 -48.21 -32.18 -0.72
C GLN A 725 -47.09 -31.52 -1.60
N TRP A 726 -45.95 -32.20 -1.91
CA TRP A 726 -44.92 -31.76 -2.90
C TRP A 726 -44.13 -32.94 -3.55
N LYS A 727 -43.63 -32.82 -4.81
CA LYS A 727 -42.76 -33.78 -5.57
C LYS A 727 -41.93 -33.12 -6.73
N PRO A 728 -40.86 -33.75 -7.30
CA PRO A 728 -39.89 -33.17 -8.28
C PRO A 728 -39.97 -33.68 -9.76
N ALA A 729 -38.99 -33.35 -10.65
CA ALA A 729 -39.01 -33.49 -12.14
C ALA A 729 -37.67 -33.91 -12.85
N GLU A 730 -37.65 -34.04 -14.21
CA GLU A 730 -36.65 -34.77 -15.06
C GLU A 730 -36.04 -34.00 -16.31
N LEU A 731 -35.29 -34.68 -17.21
CA LEU A 731 -34.28 -34.17 -18.21
C LEU A 731 -34.75 -33.91 -19.70
N TRP A 732 -33.84 -33.41 -20.58
CA TRP A 732 -34.03 -32.97 -22.00
C TRP A 732 -32.90 -33.46 -22.99
N ASP A 733 -33.05 -33.26 -24.32
CA ASP A 733 -32.21 -33.83 -25.42
C ASP A 733 -31.96 -32.86 -26.66
N GLU A 734 -31.11 -33.23 -27.64
CA GLU A 734 -30.46 -32.34 -28.68
C GLU A 734 -31.15 -32.16 -30.08
N GLN A 735 -30.51 -31.41 -31.01
CA GLN A 735 -31.07 -30.90 -32.30
C GLN A 735 -30.10 -30.99 -33.52
N GLU A 736 -30.61 -31.18 -34.75
CA GLU A 736 -29.82 -31.43 -36.00
C GLU A 736 -29.13 -30.20 -36.67
N THR A 737 -28.14 -30.43 -37.55
CA THR A 737 -27.32 -29.39 -38.23
C THR A 737 -27.32 -29.44 -39.78
N ALA A 738 -27.05 -28.30 -40.44
CA ALA A 738 -27.34 -28.05 -41.86
C ALA A 738 -26.19 -28.33 -42.87
N VAL A 739 -26.52 -28.46 -44.17
CA VAL A 739 -25.63 -28.96 -45.25
C VAL A 739 -25.77 -28.15 -46.55
N ILE A 740 -24.65 -27.71 -47.14
CA ILE A 740 -24.59 -26.92 -48.39
C ILE A 740 -23.66 -27.56 -49.45
N ASP A 741 -23.71 -27.08 -50.70
CA ASP A 741 -22.74 -27.44 -51.77
C ASP A 741 -21.74 -26.29 -51.93
N CYS A 742 -20.50 -26.52 -51.50
CA CYS A 742 -19.48 -25.47 -51.40
C CYS A 742 -18.82 -25.15 -52.75
N LYS A 743 -18.83 -26.09 -53.69
CA LYS A 743 -18.38 -25.85 -55.07
C LYS A 743 -19.38 -25.00 -55.84
N ALA A 744 -20.67 -25.26 -55.69
CA ALA A 744 -21.73 -24.42 -56.25
C ALA A 744 -21.80 -23.01 -55.61
N LYS A 745 -21.29 -22.84 -54.38
CA LYS A 745 -21.18 -21.55 -53.69
C LYS A 745 -19.83 -20.85 -53.87
N ASN A 746 -18.84 -21.49 -54.48
CA ASN A 746 -17.49 -20.95 -54.69
C ASN A 746 -16.82 -20.44 -53.40
N ILE A 747 -16.77 -21.28 -52.35
CA ILE A 747 -16.15 -20.94 -51.06
C ILE A 747 -14.63 -20.71 -51.22
N SER A 748 -14.09 -19.59 -50.73
CA SER A 748 -12.64 -19.34 -50.67
C SER A 748 -12.23 -18.47 -49.46
N TRP A 749 -11.06 -18.76 -48.87
CA TRP A 749 -10.49 -17.95 -47.78
C TRP A 749 -9.94 -16.60 -48.23
N ASP A 750 -9.80 -16.36 -49.54
CA ASP A 750 -9.50 -15.02 -50.07
C ASP A 750 -10.61 -14.03 -49.68
N PHE A 751 -11.83 -14.55 -49.42
CA PHE A 751 -13.02 -13.71 -49.38
C PHE A 751 -14.20 -14.35 -48.62
N PHE A 752 -14.38 -13.93 -47.37
CA PHE A 752 -15.30 -14.51 -46.39
C PHE A 752 -16.73 -13.95 -46.52
N ASP A 753 -17.57 -14.64 -47.31
CA ASP A 753 -19.03 -14.49 -47.26
C ASP A 753 -19.68 -15.34 -46.15
N GLN A 754 -20.99 -15.17 -45.91
CA GLN A 754 -21.74 -15.85 -44.84
C GLN A 754 -21.63 -17.39 -44.87
N TYR A 755 -21.51 -18.00 -46.05
CA TYR A 755 -21.35 -19.45 -46.19
C TYR A 755 -19.91 -19.85 -45.93
N THR A 756 -18.96 -19.03 -46.36
CA THR A 756 -17.52 -19.22 -46.15
C THR A 756 -17.17 -19.16 -44.66
N VAL A 757 -17.72 -18.19 -43.92
CA VAL A 757 -17.62 -18.09 -42.46
C VAL A 757 -18.17 -19.35 -41.78
N ALA A 758 -19.43 -19.72 -42.07
CA ALA A 758 -20.07 -20.86 -41.43
C ALA A 758 -19.46 -22.23 -41.81
N VAL A 759 -18.80 -22.36 -42.97
CA VAL A 759 -17.99 -23.53 -43.31
C VAL A 759 -16.67 -23.54 -42.52
N ALA A 760 -15.95 -22.42 -42.46
CA ALA A 760 -14.68 -22.28 -41.72
C ALA A 760 -14.83 -22.59 -40.22
N GLU A 761 -15.98 -22.22 -39.64
CA GLU A 761 -16.32 -22.47 -38.24
C GLU A 761 -16.86 -23.88 -37.96
N GLY A 762 -17.07 -24.71 -38.99
CA GLY A 762 -17.63 -26.07 -38.85
C GLY A 762 -19.15 -26.14 -38.70
N ASN A 763 -19.83 -24.99 -38.69
CA ASN A 763 -21.28 -24.83 -38.57
C ASN A 763 -22.06 -25.38 -39.78
N LEU A 764 -21.42 -25.45 -40.96
CA LEU A 764 -22.01 -26.02 -42.18
C LEU A 764 -21.16 -27.15 -42.79
N TRP A 765 -21.85 -28.21 -43.19
CA TRP A 765 -21.26 -29.31 -43.97
C TRP A 765 -21.21 -28.99 -45.47
N CYS A 766 -20.04 -29.10 -46.09
CA CYS A 766 -19.88 -29.13 -47.53
C CYS A 766 -20.15 -30.53 -48.09
N LYS A 767 -21.17 -30.71 -48.93
CA LYS A 767 -21.44 -31.95 -49.67
C LYS A 767 -20.80 -31.95 -51.06
N PHE A 768 -20.50 -33.13 -51.59
CA PHE A 768 -20.13 -33.29 -53.01
C PHE A 768 -21.13 -34.15 -53.77
N GLY A 769 -21.78 -33.55 -54.76
CA GLY A 769 -22.65 -34.23 -55.72
C GLY A 769 -23.81 -34.98 -55.08
N LYS A 770 -24.18 -36.12 -55.69
CA LYS A 770 -25.21 -37.05 -55.15
C LYS A 770 -24.63 -38.14 -54.23
N SER A 771 -23.31 -38.17 -54.01
CA SER A 771 -22.58 -39.28 -53.38
C SER A 771 -22.70 -39.39 -51.85
N GLY A 772 -23.58 -38.61 -51.20
CA GLY A 772 -23.82 -38.66 -49.75
C GLY A 772 -22.64 -38.21 -48.86
N GLN A 773 -21.47 -37.94 -49.43
CA GLN A 773 -20.28 -37.50 -48.71
C GLN A 773 -20.40 -36.03 -48.28
N LYS A 774 -19.96 -35.75 -47.05
CA LYS A 774 -19.95 -34.44 -46.40
C LYS A 774 -18.56 -34.17 -45.77
N ILE A 775 -18.11 -32.93 -45.75
CA ILE A 775 -16.87 -32.50 -45.09
C ILE A 775 -17.09 -31.18 -44.35
N ARG A 776 -16.52 -31.02 -43.15
CA ARG A 776 -16.53 -29.77 -42.35
C ARG A 776 -15.26 -29.61 -41.54
N TRP A 777 -14.99 -28.41 -41.03
CA TRP A 777 -14.07 -28.22 -39.91
C TRP A 777 -14.73 -28.65 -38.58
N LEU A 778 -13.92 -29.03 -37.59
CA LEU A 778 -14.30 -29.19 -36.18
C LEU A 778 -13.48 -28.26 -35.27
N ASP A 779 -12.22 -28.05 -35.64
CA ASP A 779 -11.33 -27.01 -35.12
C ASP A 779 -10.94 -26.19 -36.35
N PRO A 780 -11.25 -24.87 -36.41
CA PRO A 780 -10.91 -24.01 -37.55
C PRO A 780 -9.42 -24.02 -37.93
N THR A 781 -8.55 -24.45 -37.01
CA THR A 781 -7.09 -24.49 -37.24
C THR A 781 -6.56 -25.87 -37.59
N LYS A 782 -7.14 -26.99 -37.13
CA LYS A 782 -6.45 -28.31 -37.17
C LYS A 782 -7.26 -29.52 -37.62
N VAL A 783 -8.57 -29.56 -37.41
CA VAL A 783 -9.33 -30.82 -37.52
C VAL A 783 -10.45 -30.71 -38.54
N VAL A 784 -10.41 -31.59 -39.53
CA VAL A 784 -11.45 -31.78 -40.55
C VAL A 784 -12.21 -33.06 -40.26
N GLU A 785 -13.55 -33.04 -40.31
CA GLU A 785 -14.39 -34.22 -40.23
C GLU A 785 -14.98 -34.53 -41.62
N HIS A 786 -14.61 -35.69 -42.16
CA HIS A 786 -15.10 -36.18 -43.45
C HIS A 786 -15.98 -37.40 -43.22
N CYS A 787 -17.27 -37.26 -43.54
CA CYS A 787 -18.27 -38.29 -43.42
C CYS A 787 -18.68 -38.86 -44.78
N ARG A 788 -18.74 -40.18 -44.87
CA ARG A 788 -19.22 -40.93 -46.03
C ARG A 788 -20.36 -41.84 -45.62
N PHE A 789 -21.49 -41.67 -46.30
CA PHE A 789 -22.53 -42.69 -46.36
C PHE A 789 -22.14 -43.73 -47.42
N ASP A 790 -22.30 -45.03 -47.11
CA ASP A 790 -22.03 -46.14 -48.04
C ASP A 790 -23.30 -46.78 -48.62
N GLY A 791 -24.47 -46.41 -48.09
CA GLY A 791 -25.78 -46.99 -48.43
C GLY A 791 -26.49 -47.61 -47.23
N ILE A 792 -25.75 -47.96 -46.17
CA ILE A 792 -26.28 -48.62 -44.96
C ILE A 792 -25.81 -47.87 -43.68
N HIS A 793 -24.58 -47.37 -43.66
CA HIS A 793 -23.99 -46.70 -42.50
C HIS A 793 -23.38 -45.33 -42.84
N PHE A 794 -23.44 -44.41 -41.86
CA PHE A 794 -22.69 -43.16 -41.87
C PHE A 794 -21.35 -43.39 -41.17
N SER A 795 -20.25 -43.29 -41.92
CA SER A 795 -18.89 -43.40 -41.38
C SER A 795 -18.21 -42.03 -41.40
N CYS A 796 -17.76 -41.55 -40.25
CA CYS A 796 -17.10 -40.25 -40.10
C CYS A 796 -15.66 -40.42 -39.61
N ARG A 797 -14.69 -39.89 -40.35
CA ARG A 797 -13.28 -39.84 -39.94
C ARG A 797 -12.87 -38.40 -39.67
N ARG A 798 -12.37 -38.16 -38.46
CA ARG A 798 -11.65 -36.93 -38.09
C ARG A 798 -10.21 -37.02 -38.60
N LEU A 799 -9.69 -35.92 -39.09
CA LEU A 799 -8.39 -35.79 -39.75
C LEU A 799 -7.67 -34.57 -39.18
N ASP A 800 -6.59 -34.82 -38.44
CA ASP A 800 -5.69 -33.79 -37.90
C ASP A 800 -4.66 -33.44 -38.99
N ILE A 801 -4.75 -32.22 -39.52
CA ILE A 801 -3.95 -31.78 -40.68
C ILE A 801 -2.46 -31.57 -40.36
N TYR A 802 -2.08 -31.58 -39.07
CA TYR A 802 -0.69 -31.44 -38.62
C TYR A 802 -0.04 -32.81 -38.35
N ARG A 803 -0.81 -33.78 -37.85
CA ARG A 803 -0.32 -35.15 -37.60
C ARG A 803 -0.33 -36.02 -38.86
N GLU A 804 -1.40 -35.94 -39.64
CA GLU A 804 -1.51 -36.54 -40.97
C GLU A 804 -1.56 -35.39 -41.99
N PRO A 805 -0.41 -34.84 -42.44
CA PRO A 805 -0.41 -33.77 -43.44
C PRO A 805 -1.23 -34.20 -44.64
N LEU A 806 -2.21 -33.37 -45.01
CA LEU A 806 -3.29 -33.69 -45.95
C LEU A 806 -2.74 -34.39 -47.19
N SER A 807 -2.94 -35.72 -47.27
CA SER A 807 -2.42 -36.50 -48.39
C SER A 807 -2.90 -35.92 -49.73
N ASP A 808 -2.12 -36.06 -50.80
CA ASP A 808 -2.50 -35.60 -52.15
C ASP A 808 -3.92 -36.02 -52.55
N ASN A 809 -4.34 -37.20 -52.09
CA ASN A 809 -5.69 -37.72 -52.28
C ASN A 809 -6.78 -36.90 -51.56
N LEU A 810 -6.54 -36.36 -50.37
CA LEU A 810 -7.50 -35.47 -49.71
C LEU A 810 -7.41 -34.03 -50.21
N VAL A 811 -6.21 -33.51 -50.52
CA VAL A 811 -6.04 -32.17 -51.13
C VAL A 811 -6.80 -32.09 -52.46
N ARG A 812 -6.63 -33.10 -53.33
CA ARG A 812 -7.39 -33.21 -54.59
C ARG A 812 -8.90 -33.38 -54.34
N ARG A 813 -9.32 -34.06 -53.26
CA ARG A 813 -10.75 -34.19 -52.92
C ARG A 813 -11.35 -32.90 -52.38
N ALA A 814 -10.67 -32.14 -51.53
CA ALA A 814 -11.17 -30.86 -51.02
C ALA A 814 -11.53 -29.90 -52.18
N GLY A 815 -10.66 -29.77 -53.19
CA GLY A 815 -10.97 -29.04 -54.44
C GLY A 815 -12.10 -29.64 -55.31
N ILE A 816 -12.44 -30.91 -55.11
CA ILE A 816 -13.64 -31.54 -55.69
C ILE A 816 -14.92 -31.14 -54.93
N PHE A 817 -14.88 -31.03 -53.59
CA PHE A 817 -15.97 -30.48 -52.76
C PHE A 817 -16.16 -28.95 -52.91
N GLY A 818 -15.16 -28.23 -53.46
CA GLY A 818 -15.09 -26.77 -53.33
C GLY A 818 -14.83 -26.33 -51.89
N PHE A 819 -14.13 -27.17 -51.13
CA PHE A 819 -13.63 -26.90 -49.79
C PHE A 819 -12.16 -26.45 -49.92
N PRO A 820 -11.77 -25.28 -49.42
CA PRO A 820 -10.38 -24.83 -49.51
C PRO A 820 -9.41 -25.80 -48.85
N THR A 821 -8.19 -25.90 -49.40
CA THR A 821 -7.17 -26.90 -49.00
C THR A 821 -6.24 -26.43 -47.88
N SER A 822 -6.12 -25.12 -47.69
CA SER A 822 -5.52 -24.50 -46.51
C SER A 822 -6.53 -24.49 -45.35
N PRO A 823 -6.09 -24.48 -44.09
CA PRO A 823 -6.96 -24.09 -42.98
C PRO A 823 -7.39 -22.62 -43.15
N PRO A 824 -8.61 -22.24 -42.72
CA PRO A 824 -9.02 -20.85 -42.69
C PRO A 824 -8.10 -20.02 -41.76
N PRO A 825 -7.86 -18.74 -42.06
CA PRO A 825 -7.24 -17.81 -41.10
C PRO A 825 -7.91 -17.88 -39.73
N HIS A 826 -7.09 -17.82 -38.67
CA HIS A 826 -7.53 -17.87 -37.28
C HIS A 826 -8.58 -16.77 -36.99
N PRO A 827 -9.60 -17.00 -36.14
CA PRO A 827 -10.63 -15.99 -35.86
C PRO A 827 -10.11 -14.63 -35.36
N SER A 828 -8.88 -14.55 -34.83
CA SER A 828 -8.23 -13.30 -34.42
C SER A 828 -7.33 -12.66 -35.50
N THR A 829 -7.18 -13.28 -36.67
CA THR A 829 -6.45 -12.71 -37.82
C THR A 829 -7.44 -12.07 -38.79
N ALA A 830 -7.03 -10.96 -39.43
CA ALA A 830 -7.96 -10.14 -40.18
C ALA A 830 -8.41 -10.78 -41.50
N ARG A 831 -9.71 -11.07 -41.60
CA ARG A 831 -10.34 -11.67 -42.78
C ARG A 831 -10.73 -10.57 -43.77
N LEU A 832 -10.73 -10.87 -45.06
CA LEU A 832 -11.32 -9.99 -46.09
C LEU A 832 -12.76 -10.45 -46.36
N ILE A 833 -13.74 -9.56 -46.21
CA ILE A 833 -15.18 -9.86 -46.32
C ILE A 833 -15.85 -8.95 -47.36
N ASP A 834 -16.99 -9.36 -47.94
CA ASP A 834 -17.82 -8.46 -48.75
C ASP A 834 -18.72 -7.64 -47.85
N CYS A 835 -18.37 -6.38 -47.59
CA CYS A 835 -19.24 -5.55 -46.76
C CYS A 835 -20.52 -5.14 -47.48
N GLN A 836 -20.52 -5.12 -48.83
CA GLN A 836 -21.72 -4.92 -49.61
C GLN A 836 -22.63 -6.17 -49.61
N ALA A 837 -22.09 -7.36 -49.89
CA ALA A 837 -22.91 -8.59 -49.96
C ALA A 837 -23.33 -9.14 -48.58
N LEU A 838 -22.65 -8.77 -47.50
CA LEU A 838 -23.08 -9.03 -46.12
C LEU A 838 -24.05 -7.97 -45.56
N GLY A 839 -24.28 -6.87 -46.28
CA GLY A 839 -25.20 -5.81 -45.86
C GLY A 839 -24.72 -5.05 -44.61
N ILE A 840 -23.42 -4.77 -44.52
CA ILE A 840 -22.83 -4.09 -43.36
C ILE A 840 -23.37 -2.67 -43.26
N ASN A 841 -24.08 -2.40 -42.16
CA ASN A 841 -24.70 -1.11 -41.88
C ASN A 841 -24.53 -0.74 -40.39
N TRP A 842 -24.37 0.55 -40.10
CA TRP A 842 -24.37 1.11 -38.75
C TRP A 842 -25.78 1.61 -38.35
N ASP A 843 -26.57 2.07 -39.33
CA ASP A 843 -27.82 2.84 -39.17
C ASP A 843 -29.02 2.04 -38.60
N VAL A 844 -28.82 0.80 -38.14
CA VAL A 844 -29.91 -0.15 -37.84
C VAL A 844 -30.64 0.19 -36.52
N ALA A 845 -30.25 1.26 -35.82
CA ALA A 845 -30.81 1.71 -34.54
C ALA A 845 -32.24 2.28 -34.66
N ALA A 846 -33.22 1.40 -34.87
CA ALA A 846 -34.64 1.76 -34.82
C ALA A 846 -35.01 2.42 -33.48
N PRO A 847 -35.70 3.57 -33.47
CA PRO A 847 -35.94 4.33 -32.25
C PRO A 847 -36.78 3.53 -31.24
N GLY A 848 -36.17 3.19 -30.10
CA GLY A 848 -36.79 2.43 -29.01
C GLY A 848 -36.17 1.06 -28.72
N ARG A 849 -35.36 0.50 -29.62
CA ARG A 849 -34.51 -0.69 -29.34
C ARG A 849 -33.20 -0.59 -30.11
N ARG A 850 -32.05 -0.59 -29.41
CA ARG A 850 -30.75 -0.79 -30.05
C ARG A 850 -30.64 -2.26 -30.48
N PRO A 851 -30.59 -2.62 -31.77
CA PRO A 851 -30.19 -3.95 -32.17
C PRO A 851 -28.67 -4.07 -32.01
N LEU A 852 -28.21 -5.25 -31.61
CA LEU A 852 -26.80 -5.58 -31.68
C LEU A 852 -26.35 -5.55 -33.14
N LEU A 853 -25.17 -4.98 -33.40
CA LEU A 853 -24.52 -5.11 -34.71
C LEU A 853 -24.40 -6.60 -35.09
N SER A 854 -24.58 -6.92 -36.37
CA SER A 854 -24.28 -8.28 -36.87
C SER A 854 -22.84 -8.64 -36.53
N GLU A 855 -22.51 -9.93 -36.35
CA GLU A 855 -21.14 -10.30 -35.97
C GLU A 855 -20.09 -9.89 -37.03
N ALA A 856 -20.48 -9.86 -38.31
CA ALA A 856 -19.66 -9.28 -39.37
C ALA A 856 -19.54 -7.75 -39.24
N SER A 857 -20.65 -7.05 -38.96
CA SER A 857 -20.65 -5.60 -38.71
C SER A 857 -19.75 -5.22 -37.54
N ARG A 858 -19.88 -5.89 -36.38
CA ARG A 858 -19.05 -5.60 -35.20
C ARG A 858 -17.58 -5.84 -35.51
N ARG A 859 -17.22 -6.97 -36.14
CA ARG A 859 -15.82 -7.25 -36.50
C ARG A 859 -15.20 -6.24 -37.47
N VAL A 860 -16.01 -5.63 -38.35
CA VAL A 860 -15.55 -4.49 -39.17
C VAL A 860 -15.34 -3.24 -38.29
N ALA A 861 -16.28 -2.90 -37.41
CA ALA A 861 -16.17 -1.78 -36.49
C ALA A 861 -15.00 -1.91 -35.48
N ASP A 862 -14.69 -3.14 -35.07
CA ASP A 862 -13.55 -3.50 -34.23
C ASP A 862 -12.20 -3.43 -35.00
N GLY A 863 -12.24 -3.25 -36.33
CA GLY A 863 -11.07 -3.34 -37.20
C GLY A 863 -10.49 -4.76 -37.35
N LEU A 864 -11.21 -5.77 -36.86
CA LEU A 864 -10.84 -7.19 -36.88
C LEU A 864 -11.05 -7.84 -38.26
N ASP A 865 -11.98 -7.35 -39.07
CA ASP A 865 -12.16 -7.77 -40.48
C ASP A 865 -12.05 -6.55 -41.42
N ARG A 866 -11.67 -6.83 -42.67
CA ARG A 866 -11.45 -5.86 -43.76
C ARG A 866 -12.62 -5.88 -44.74
N CYS A 867 -13.13 -4.72 -45.10
CA CYS A 867 -14.17 -4.57 -46.11
C CYS A 867 -13.58 -4.51 -47.51
N GLY A 868 -13.68 -5.60 -48.26
CA GLY A 868 -13.38 -5.63 -49.69
C GLY A 868 -14.64 -5.84 -50.53
N ARG A 869 -14.45 -6.01 -51.84
CA ARG A 869 -15.50 -6.38 -52.78
C ARG A 869 -15.03 -7.47 -53.72
N ARG A 870 -15.85 -8.50 -53.95
CA ARG A 870 -15.44 -9.69 -54.71
C ARG A 870 -15.09 -9.41 -56.17
N ASP A 871 -15.67 -8.36 -56.74
CA ASP A 871 -15.41 -7.88 -58.10
C ASP A 871 -14.25 -6.87 -58.20
N ARG A 872 -13.62 -6.52 -57.07
CA ARG A 872 -12.44 -5.65 -56.97
C ARG A 872 -11.35 -6.28 -56.07
N PRO A 873 -10.79 -7.45 -56.44
CA PRO A 873 -9.66 -8.02 -55.72
C PRO A 873 -8.48 -7.04 -55.66
N GLY A 874 -7.74 -7.05 -54.56
CA GLY A 874 -6.68 -6.07 -54.28
C GLY A 874 -7.18 -4.76 -53.65
N TYR A 875 -8.48 -4.48 -53.65
CA TYR A 875 -9.05 -3.23 -53.11
C TYR A 875 -9.88 -3.46 -51.85
N TRP A 876 -9.53 -2.82 -50.74
CA TRP A 876 -10.31 -2.89 -49.50
C TRP A 876 -10.10 -1.70 -48.56
N PHE A 877 -11.00 -1.58 -47.60
CA PHE A 877 -10.91 -0.67 -46.47
C PHE A 877 -10.74 -1.46 -45.17
N GLN A 878 -10.04 -0.88 -44.20
CA GLN A 878 -10.00 -1.37 -42.83
C GLN A 878 -10.29 -0.22 -41.88
N TRP A 879 -11.29 -0.39 -41.01
CA TRP A 879 -11.47 0.50 -39.87
C TRP A 879 -10.35 0.26 -38.87
N GLN A 880 -9.82 1.31 -38.27
CA GLN A 880 -8.80 1.26 -37.23
C GLN A 880 -9.32 2.11 -36.07
N PRO A 881 -10.05 1.52 -35.11
CA PRO A 881 -10.62 2.28 -34.01
C PRO A 881 -9.52 2.87 -33.13
N ALA A 882 -9.82 3.94 -32.39
CA ALA A 882 -8.86 4.66 -31.54
C ALA A 882 -8.08 3.76 -30.57
N TRP A 883 -8.73 2.70 -30.05
CA TRP A 883 -8.15 1.71 -29.14
C TRP A 883 -7.38 0.57 -29.83
N SER A 884 -7.28 0.55 -31.16
CA SER A 884 -6.56 -0.51 -31.88
C SER A 884 -5.05 -0.34 -31.79
N LEU A 885 -4.33 -1.46 -31.67
CA LEU A 885 -2.86 -1.53 -31.69
C LEU A 885 -2.23 -0.82 -32.90
N ALA A 886 -2.98 -0.69 -34.01
CA ALA A 886 -2.56 0.02 -35.21
C ALA A 886 -2.61 1.56 -35.09
N GLN A 887 -3.57 2.11 -34.32
CA GLN A 887 -3.60 3.55 -34.00
C GLN A 887 -2.64 3.87 -32.86
N GLU A 888 -2.65 3.06 -31.80
CA GLU A 888 -1.76 3.19 -30.64
C GLU A 888 -0.28 3.18 -31.04
N GLY A 889 0.15 2.20 -31.87
CA GLY A 889 1.49 2.13 -32.45
C GLY A 889 1.84 3.27 -33.42
N SER A 890 0.90 4.16 -33.73
CA SER A 890 1.11 5.38 -34.52
C SER A 890 0.95 6.68 -33.72
N GLY A 891 0.74 6.58 -32.39
CA GLY A 891 0.59 7.74 -31.49
C GLY A 891 -0.73 8.50 -31.68
N ARG A 892 -1.80 7.81 -32.09
CA ARG A 892 -3.10 8.42 -32.43
C ARG A 892 -4.17 7.98 -31.44
N ASN A 893 -4.91 8.96 -30.90
CA ASN A 893 -5.99 8.76 -29.94
C ASN A 893 -7.40 8.81 -30.57
N TYR A 894 -7.49 8.61 -31.89
CA TYR A 894 -8.70 8.79 -32.69
C TYR A 894 -8.87 7.64 -33.68
N SER A 895 -10.10 7.39 -34.11
CA SER A 895 -10.38 6.33 -35.08
C SER A 895 -10.01 6.78 -36.49
N SER A 896 -9.62 5.85 -37.36
CA SER A 896 -9.39 6.15 -38.78
C SER A 896 -9.93 5.05 -39.70
N LEU A 897 -10.33 5.43 -40.91
CA LEU A 897 -10.65 4.53 -42.01
C LEU A 897 -9.51 4.55 -43.01
N VAL A 898 -8.88 3.40 -43.25
CA VAL A 898 -7.71 3.27 -44.13
C VAL A 898 -8.08 2.49 -45.39
N GLU A 899 -7.83 3.11 -46.55
CA GLU A 899 -7.88 2.47 -47.87
C GLU A 899 -6.58 1.68 -48.11
N TYR A 900 -6.71 0.45 -48.58
CA TYR A 900 -5.61 -0.40 -49.01
C TYR A 900 -5.76 -0.78 -50.48
N VAL A 901 -4.64 -0.74 -51.21
CA VAL A 901 -4.54 -1.17 -52.60
C VAL A 901 -3.36 -2.13 -52.74
N ASP A 902 -3.64 -3.34 -53.22
CA ASP A 902 -2.69 -4.45 -53.39
C ASP A 902 -1.89 -4.82 -52.11
N GLY A 903 -2.44 -4.51 -50.94
CA GLY A 903 -1.84 -4.74 -49.63
C GLY A 903 -1.24 -3.50 -48.96
N GLU A 904 -0.97 -2.43 -49.72
CA GLU A 904 -0.34 -1.21 -49.21
C GLU A 904 -1.39 -0.15 -48.83
N PRO A 905 -1.24 0.56 -47.69
CA PRO A 905 -2.15 1.63 -47.29
C PRO A 905 -1.96 2.85 -48.19
N ARG A 906 -3.04 3.29 -48.86
CA ARG A 906 -3.00 4.36 -49.87
C ARG A 906 -3.55 5.69 -49.34
N SER A 907 -4.76 5.66 -48.78
CA SER A 907 -5.48 6.86 -48.31
C SER A 907 -6.04 6.63 -46.90
N ARG A 908 -6.28 7.70 -46.17
CA ARG A 908 -6.83 7.64 -44.79
C ARG A 908 -7.79 8.80 -44.55
N ILE A 909 -8.88 8.53 -43.83
CA ILE A 909 -9.69 9.54 -43.13
C ILE A 909 -9.50 9.34 -41.64
N ASP A 910 -9.16 10.42 -40.95
CA ASP A 910 -8.99 10.48 -39.50
C ASP A 910 -10.22 11.15 -38.88
N PHE A 911 -10.86 10.49 -37.90
CA PHE A 911 -12.11 10.93 -37.27
C PHE A 911 -11.83 11.45 -35.85
N HIS A 912 -11.59 12.75 -35.73
CA HIS A 912 -11.42 13.44 -34.45
C HIS A 912 -12.77 13.80 -33.82
N ASP A 913 -12.79 13.94 -32.49
CA ASP A 913 -14.00 14.19 -31.66
C ASP A 913 -14.91 15.29 -32.22
N GLY A 914 -16.06 14.89 -32.79
CA GLY A 914 -17.07 15.80 -33.36
C GLY A 914 -16.68 16.50 -34.68
N GLY A 915 -15.51 16.21 -35.26
CA GLY A 915 -15.05 16.80 -36.52
C GLY A 915 -15.70 16.16 -37.74
N LYS A 916 -16.20 16.97 -38.68
CA LYS A 916 -16.62 16.45 -39.99
C LYS A 916 -15.41 15.94 -40.79
N PRO A 917 -15.49 14.76 -41.42
CA PRO A 917 -14.37 14.18 -42.18
C PRO A 917 -14.01 15.03 -43.41
N LEU A 918 -12.71 15.21 -43.64
CA LEU A 918 -12.16 16.17 -44.61
C LEU A 918 -12.08 15.67 -46.07
N ASN A 919 -12.58 14.48 -46.39
CA ASN A 919 -12.44 13.87 -47.71
C ASN A 919 -13.69 13.07 -48.13
N GLU A 920 -14.62 13.75 -48.81
CA GLU A 920 -15.89 13.15 -49.28
C GLU A 920 -15.68 12.06 -50.33
N SER A 921 -14.65 12.13 -51.18
CA SER A 921 -14.47 11.13 -52.25
C SER A 921 -14.07 9.77 -51.66
N LEU A 922 -13.20 9.74 -50.65
CA LEU A 922 -12.81 8.49 -50.02
C LEU A 922 -13.95 7.87 -49.18
N LEU A 923 -14.89 8.70 -48.66
CA LEU A 923 -16.13 8.20 -48.07
C LEU A 923 -17.10 7.63 -49.12
N LEU A 924 -17.11 8.19 -50.32
CA LEU A 924 -17.89 7.64 -51.44
C LEU A 924 -17.34 6.27 -51.87
N ASP A 925 -16.02 6.16 -52.03
CA ASP A 925 -15.35 4.89 -52.34
C ASP A 925 -15.52 3.84 -51.21
N ALA A 926 -15.49 4.27 -49.94
CA ALA A 926 -15.81 3.41 -48.80
C ALA A 926 -17.25 2.85 -48.87
N ARG A 927 -18.23 3.69 -49.17
CA ARG A 927 -19.63 3.28 -49.40
C ARG A 927 -19.78 2.35 -50.60
N LEU A 928 -19.01 2.56 -51.67
CA LEU A 928 -18.99 1.65 -52.83
C LEU A 928 -18.48 0.25 -52.49
N VAL A 929 -17.75 0.08 -51.38
CA VAL A 929 -17.29 -1.23 -50.84
C VAL A 929 -18.19 -1.74 -49.70
N GLY A 930 -19.20 -0.98 -49.29
CA GLY A 930 -20.14 -1.33 -48.23
C GLY A 930 -19.69 -0.94 -46.81
N VAL A 931 -18.77 0.02 -46.67
CA VAL A 931 -18.50 0.70 -45.39
C VAL A 931 -19.41 1.93 -45.31
N PRO A 932 -20.31 2.04 -44.32
CA PRO A 932 -21.09 3.27 -44.13
C PRO A 932 -20.15 4.44 -43.79
N GLY A 933 -20.40 5.60 -44.40
CA GLY A 933 -19.42 6.68 -44.52
C GLY A 933 -19.99 8.08 -44.25
N GLU A 934 -20.81 8.21 -43.21
CA GLU A 934 -21.30 9.51 -42.67
C GLU A 934 -21.17 9.59 -41.15
N GLU A 935 -21.34 8.47 -40.45
CA GLU A 935 -21.18 8.38 -38.99
C GLU A 935 -20.00 7.48 -38.63
N LEU A 936 -19.41 7.70 -37.45
CA LEU A 936 -18.56 6.71 -36.79
C LEU A 936 -19.37 5.41 -36.64
N PRO A 937 -18.82 4.20 -36.86
CA PRO A 937 -19.45 2.99 -36.36
C PRO A 937 -19.69 3.20 -34.87
N ALA A 938 -20.95 3.06 -34.44
CA ALA A 938 -21.38 3.38 -33.08
C ALA A 938 -20.40 2.75 -32.09
N THR A 939 -19.61 3.60 -31.41
CA THR A 939 -18.42 3.12 -30.72
C THR A 939 -18.83 2.21 -29.59
N ASP A 940 -18.20 1.05 -29.51
CA ASP A 940 -18.47 0.04 -28.47
C ASP A 940 -17.93 0.46 -27.09
N GLU A 941 -17.77 1.77 -26.86
CA GLU A 941 -17.99 2.47 -25.58
C GLU A 941 -19.29 2.05 -24.89
N MET A 942 -20.27 1.55 -25.66
CA MET A 942 -21.45 0.87 -25.13
C MET A 942 -21.56 -0.61 -25.55
N ALA A 943 -20.44 -1.31 -25.77
CA ALA A 943 -20.32 -2.77 -25.57
C ALA A 943 -20.33 -3.16 -24.07
N ILE A 944 -21.30 -2.56 -23.38
CA ILE A 944 -22.01 -3.11 -22.24
C ILE A 944 -21.22 -3.15 -20.92
N GLY A 945 -19.92 -2.84 -20.93
CA GLY A 945 -19.15 -2.52 -19.74
C GLY A 945 -19.28 -1.04 -19.36
N ARG A 946 -19.61 -0.73 -18.11
CA ARG A 946 -19.52 0.64 -17.55
C ARG A 946 -18.07 0.95 -17.19
N PRO A 947 -17.56 2.18 -17.36
CA PRO A 947 -16.26 2.57 -16.81
C PRO A 947 -16.23 2.35 -15.29
N TRP A 948 -15.25 1.59 -14.80
CA TRP A 948 -15.14 1.23 -13.38
C TRP A 948 -13.99 2.00 -12.74
N PHE A 949 -14.33 2.86 -11.78
CA PHE A 949 -13.40 3.78 -11.11
C PHE A 949 -12.90 3.26 -9.75
N GLY A 950 -13.05 1.96 -9.48
CA GLY A 950 -12.50 1.33 -8.28
C GLY A 950 -10.99 1.10 -8.38
N ILE A 951 -10.39 0.70 -7.25
CA ILE A 951 -8.99 0.28 -7.20
C ILE A 951 -8.96 -1.24 -7.43
N PRO A 952 -8.33 -1.74 -8.51
CA PRO A 952 -8.29 -3.19 -8.76
C PRO A 952 -7.42 -3.93 -7.72
N PRO A 953 -7.60 -5.24 -7.57
CA PRO A 953 -6.81 -6.06 -6.65
C PRO A 953 -5.31 -5.92 -6.92
N LYS A 954 -4.52 -5.73 -5.86
CA LYS A 954 -3.05 -5.62 -5.96
C LYS A 954 -2.35 -6.95 -6.26
N MET A 955 -3.07 -8.06 -6.21
CA MET A 955 -2.57 -9.41 -6.43
C MET A 955 -3.41 -10.12 -7.50
N ASN A 956 -2.74 -10.84 -8.39
CA ASN A 956 -3.34 -11.48 -9.55
C ASN A 956 -3.03 -12.98 -9.50
N ILE A 957 -4.01 -13.87 -9.66
CA ILE A 957 -3.79 -15.34 -9.59
C ILE A 957 -4.29 -16.06 -10.84
N ILE A 958 -3.74 -17.25 -11.12
CA ILE A 958 -4.28 -18.09 -12.20
C ILE A 958 -5.59 -18.71 -11.73
N CYS A 959 -6.65 -18.58 -12.54
CA CYS A 959 -7.95 -19.20 -12.24
C CYS A 959 -8.31 -20.39 -13.15
N HIS A 960 -7.36 -20.85 -13.97
CA HIS A 960 -7.58 -22.00 -14.85
C HIS A 960 -7.88 -23.27 -14.04
N ALA A 961 -9.04 -23.88 -14.33
CA ALA A 961 -9.49 -25.16 -13.77
C ALA A 961 -9.76 -25.20 -12.24
N LEU A 962 -9.98 -24.04 -11.60
CA LEU A 962 -10.53 -24.02 -10.23
C LEU A 962 -11.95 -24.63 -10.21
N PRO A 963 -12.25 -25.60 -9.33
CA PRO A 963 -13.58 -26.20 -9.21
C PRO A 963 -14.48 -25.31 -8.35
N TRP A 964 -15.15 -24.33 -8.97
CA TRP A 964 -16.06 -23.36 -8.31
C TRP A 964 -17.25 -23.96 -7.53
N HIS A 965 -17.46 -25.28 -7.57
CA HIS A 965 -18.45 -25.98 -6.74
C HIS A 965 -17.88 -26.50 -5.41
N GLU A 966 -16.56 -26.42 -5.22
CA GLU A 966 -15.89 -26.70 -3.96
C GLU A 966 -15.57 -25.37 -3.28
N SER A 967 -15.74 -25.29 -1.95
CA SER A 967 -15.50 -24.09 -1.16
C SER A 967 -14.00 -23.86 -0.93
N SER A 968 -13.25 -23.72 -2.02
CA SER A 968 -11.80 -23.54 -2.03
C SER A 968 -11.43 -22.09 -1.70
N LEU A 969 -10.25 -21.88 -1.12
CA LEU A 969 -9.76 -20.54 -0.75
C LEU A 969 -9.70 -19.63 -1.99
N GLU A 970 -9.22 -20.20 -3.09
CA GLU A 970 -9.01 -19.59 -4.39
C GLU A 970 -10.32 -19.02 -4.94
N VAL A 971 -11.37 -19.84 -5.00
CA VAL A 971 -12.72 -19.45 -5.40
C VAL A 971 -13.21 -18.26 -4.58
N TRP A 972 -13.04 -18.32 -3.26
CA TRP A 972 -13.54 -17.30 -2.35
C TRP A 972 -12.78 -15.96 -2.45
N VAL A 973 -11.45 -15.95 -2.61
CA VAL A 973 -10.69 -14.69 -2.77
C VAL A 973 -10.97 -13.98 -4.10
N ILE A 974 -11.34 -14.74 -5.15
CA ILE A 974 -11.80 -14.18 -6.44
C ILE A 974 -13.21 -13.60 -6.30
N ALA A 975 -14.12 -14.35 -5.66
CA ALA A 975 -15.52 -13.97 -5.45
C ALA A 975 -15.66 -12.62 -4.72
N ASN A 976 -14.79 -12.35 -3.74
CA ASN A 976 -14.81 -11.11 -2.96
C ASN A 976 -14.05 -9.95 -3.62
N GLY A 977 -13.42 -10.16 -4.79
CA GLY A 977 -12.64 -9.11 -5.45
C GLY A 977 -11.33 -8.76 -4.74
N LEU A 978 -10.70 -9.74 -4.08
CA LEU A 978 -9.51 -9.51 -3.25
C LEU A 978 -8.22 -9.97 -3.94
N VAL A 979 -8.36 -10.81 -4.97
CA VAL A 979 -7.39 -11.07 -6.03
C VAL A 979 -8.07 -10.94 -7.40
N SER A 980 -7.29 -10.73 -8.47
CA SER A 980 -7.82 -10.76 -9.84
C SER A 980 -7.34 -11.98 -10.63
N CYS A 981 -8.26 -12.66 -11.30
CA CYS A 981 -7.97 -13.73 -12.24
C CYS A 981 -7.24 -13.20 -13.47
N GLY A 982 -6.10 -13.82 -13.76
CA GLY A 982 -5.40 -13.64 -15.02
C GLY A 982 -4.93 -14.97 -15.59
N ARG A 983 -4.22 -14.88 -16.70
CA ARG A 983 -3.50 -15.97 -17.34
C ARG A 983 -2.12 -15.49 -17.71
N HIS A 984 -1.10 -16.33 -17.60
CA HIS A 984 0.26 -15.95 -17.98
C HIS A 984 0.33 -15.47 -19.44
N GLY A 985 1.08 -14.38 -19.65
CA GLY A 985 1.12 -13.65 -20.92
C GLY A 985 -0.13 -12.80 -21.24
N SER A 986 -1.19 -12.84 -20.43
CA SER A 986 -2.28 -11.87 -20.50
C SER A 986 -1.95 -10.66 -19.62
N VAL A 987 -1.97 -9.46 -20.21
CA VAL A 987 -1.96 -8.20 -19.45
C VAL A 987 -3.33 -7.88 -18.85
N ALA A 988 -4.41 -8.46 -19.37
CA ALA A 988 -5.76 -8.20 -18.87
C ALA A 988 -6.10 -9.17 -17.73
N THR A 989 -6.62 -8.63 -16.63
CA THR A 989 -7.13 -9.38 -15.49
C THR A 989 -8.60 -9.12 -15.25
N TRP A 990 -9.22 -9.95 -14.42
CA TRP A 990 -10.66 -10.00 -14.17
C TRP A 990 -10.93 -10.22 -12.68
N HIS A 991 -11.88 -9.52 -12.08
CA HIS A 991 -12.29 -9.76 -10.69
C HIS A 991 -13.76 -9.41 -10.50
N TRP A 992 -14.41 -9.98 -9.49
CA TRP A 992 -15.71 -9.50 -9.05
C TRP A 992 -15.53 -8.26 -8.17
N ALA A 993 -16.42 -7.28 -8.27
CA ALA A 993 -16.45 -6.11 -7.40
C ALA A 993 -17.88 -5.88 -6.90
N ALA A 994 -18.02 -5.49 -5.63
CA ALA A 994 -19.31 -5.35 -4.94
C ALA A 994 -20.21 -6.63 -5.02
N SER A 995 -19.58 -7.80 -5.13
CA SER A 995 -20.18 -9.14 -5.35
C SER A 995 -21.04 -9.33 -6.62
N ASP A 996 -21.60 -8.27 -7.23
CA ASP A 996 -22.46 -8.37 -8.43
C ASP A 996 -21.75 -8.02 -9.75
N GLN A 997 -20.70 -7.19 -9.73
CA GLN A 997 -20.09 -6.69 -10.97
C GLN A 997 -18.86 -7.50 -11.36
N LEU A 998 -18.88 -8.16 -12.52
CA LEU A 998 -17.65 -8.67 -13.11
C LEU A 998 -16.88 -7.48 -13.70
N VAL A 999 -15.63 -7.29 -13.28
CA VAL A 999 -14.74 -6.21 -13.74
C VAL A 999 -13.60 -6.81 -14.56
N ARG A 1000 -13.30 -6.21 -15.71
CA ARG A 1000 -12.07 -6.45 -16.47
C ARG A 1000 -11.18 -5.22 -16.39
N CYS A 1001 -9.93 -5.41 -15.99
CA CYS A 1001 -8.92 -4.36 -15.97
C CYS A 1001 -7.78 -4.67 -16.94
N ILE A 1002 -7.22 -3.62 -17.52
CA ILE A 1002 -5.96 -3.65 -18.29
C ILE A 1002 -5.05 -2.58 -17.69
N PRO A 1003 -3.81 -2.89 -17.28
CA PRO A 1003 -2.85 -1.87 -16.88
C PRO A 1003 -2.56 -0.96 -18.07
N THR A 1004 -2.60 0.36 -17.85
CA THR A 1004 -2.31 1.34 -18.89
C THR A 1004 -0.80 1.35 -19.15
N PHE A 1005 -0.38 1.46 -20.42
CA PHE A 1005 1.04 1.44 -20.77
C PHE A 1005 1.84 2.64 -20.25
N THR A 1006 1.16 3.67 -19.74
CA THR A 1006 1.74 4.86 -19.10
C THR A 1006 2.17 4.64 -17.66
N ASP A 1007 1.49 3.77 -16.90
CA ASP A 1007 1.73 3.52 -15.48
C ASP A 1007 1.11 2.17 -15.08
N ALA A 1008 1.95 1.24 -14.60
CA ALA A 1008 1.52 -0.10 -14.19
C ALA A 1008 0.62 -0.12 -12.93
N SER A 1009 0.46 1.01 -12.24
CA SER A 1009 -0.50 1.20 -11.15
C SER A 1009 -1.83 1.82 -11.60
N GLN A 1010 -1.91 2.35 -12.83
CA GLN A 1010 -3.13 2.89 -13.42
C GLN A 1010 -3.74 1.84 -14.36
N PHE A 1011 -5.04 1.57 -14.19
CA PHE A 1011 -5.75 0.54 -14.95
C PHE A 1011 -6.96 1.13 -15.67
N SER A 1012 -7.12 0.77 -16.94
CA SER A 1012 -8.37 0.97 -17.67
C SER A 1012 -9.29 -0.20 -17.33
N CYS A 1013 -10.30 0.05 -16.50
CA CYS A 1013 -11.23 -0.96 -16.00
C CYS A 1013 -12.67 -0.72 -16.50
N VAL A 1014 -13.37 -1.81 -16.82
CA VAL A 1014 -14.79 -1.82 -17.21
C VAL A 1014 -15.54 -2.91 -16.44
N SER A 1015 -16.75 -2.62 -15.96
CA SER A 1015 -17.57 -3.54 -15.18
C SER A 1015 -18.93 -3.84 -15.80
N TRP A 1016 -19.43 -5.07 -15.59
CA TRP A 1016 -20.74 -5.55 -16.03
C TRP A 1016 -21.54 -6.01 -14.80
N ASN A 1017 -22.58 -5.25 -14.40
CA ASN A 1017 -23.52 -5.62 -13.33
C ASN A 1017 -24.32 -6.90 -13.63
N GLU A 1018 -24.53 -7.19 -14.91
CA GLU A 1018 -25.21 -8.40 -15.37
C GLU A 1018 -24.33 -9.03 -16.44
N THR A 1019 -23.66 -10.14 -16.13
CA THR A 1019 -22.85 -10.86 -17.13
C THR A 1019 -23.69 -11.38 -18.30
N GLY A 1020 -25.00 -11.60 -18.09
CA GLY A 1020 -25.98 -11.83 -19.15
C GLY A 1020 -25.87 -10.81 -20.29
N THR A 1021 -25.56 -9.55 -19.95
CA THR A 1021 -25.39 -8.44 -20.90
C THR A 1021 -24.02 -8.39 -21.58
N MET A 1022 -22.99 -9.11 -21.11
CA MET A 1022 -21.68 -9.16 -21.80
C MET A 1022 -21.79 -9.76 -23.21
N SER A 1023 -21.01 -9.22 -24.15
CA SER A 1023 -20.88 -9.80 -25.49
C SER A 1023 -20.31 -11.22 -25.42
N ARG A 1024 -20.68 -12.09 -26.37
CA ARG A 1024 -20.19 -13.48 -26.45
C ARG A 1024 -18.66 -13.57 -26.47
N GLU A 1025 -17.99 -12.56 -27.00
CA GLU A 1025 -16.53 -12.51 -27.03
C GLU A 1025 -15.92 -12.14 -25.67
N PHE A 1026 -16.49 -11.16 -24.94
CA PHE A 1026 -16.06 -10.88 -23.57
C PHE A 1026 -16.34 -12.06 -22.64
N LYS A 1027 -17.48 -12.75 -22.82
CA LYS A 1027 -17.80 -14.01 -22.14
C LYS A 1027 -16.72 -15.06 -22.36
N ASN A 1028 -16.42 -15.39 -23.62
CA ASN A 1028 -15.35 -16.33 -23.96
C ASN A 1028 -13.99 -15.91 -23.40
N ARG A 1029 -13.63 -14.61 -23.46
CA ARG A 1029 -12.36 -14.08 -22.93
C ARG A 1029 -12.27 -14.22 -21.39
N ALA A 1030 -13.37 -14.04 -20.65
CA ALA A 1030 -13.40 -14.26 -19.20
C ALA A 1030 -13.18 -15.75 -18.86
N THR A 1031 -13.94 -16.65 -19.49
CA THR A 1031 -13.82 -18.11 -19.30
C THR A 1031 -12.45 -18.65 -19.71
N ILE A 1032 -11.82 -18.08 -20.75
CA ILE A 1032 -10.44 -18.40 -21.16
C ILE A 1032 -9.38 -17.94 -20.14
N ASN A 1033 -9.71 -17.01 -19.23
CA ASN A 1033 -8.89 -16.66 -18.06
C ASN A 1033 -9.33 -17.39 -16.78
N GLY A 1034 -10.19 -18.41 -16.88
CA GLY A 1034 -10.66 -19.21 -15.73
C GLY A 1034 -11.80 -18.58 -14.92
N VAL A 1035 -12.42 -17.52 -15.44
CA VAL A 1035 -13.51 -16.81 -14.74
C VAL A 1035 -14.85 -17.38 -15.17
N LEU A 1036 -15.63 -17.85 -14.20
CA LEU A 1036 -17.05 -18.12 -14.42
C LEU A 1036 -17.83 -16.81 -14.63
N LEU A 1037 -18.91 -16.91 -15.38
CA LEU A 1037 -19.76 -15.79 -15.76
C LEU A 1037 -20.99 -15.66 -14.87
N GLU A 1038 -21.34 -16.69 -14.12
CA GLU A 1038 -22.34 -16.57 -13.06
C GLU A 1038 -21.67 -15.89 -11.86
N PRO A 1039 -22.29 -14.87 -11.24
CA PRO A 1039 -21.77 -14.29 -10.01
C PRO A 1039 -21.71 -15.36 -8.92
N PRO A 1040 -20.79 -15.23 -7.94
CA PRO A 1040 -20.81 -16.09 -6.76
C PRO A 1040 -22.21 -16.03 -6.13
N THR A 1041 -22.84 -17.19 -5.90
CA THR A 1041 -24.05 -17.23 -5.08
C THR A 1041 -23.73 -16.72 -3.67
N GLU A 1042 -24.67 -16.10 -2.96
CA GLU A 1042 -24.39 -15.56 -1.62
C GLU A 1042 -23.84 -16.64 -0.66
N ASP A 1043 -24.30 -17.90 -0.80
CA ASP A 1043 -23.79 -19.07 -0.07
C ASP A 1043 -22.30 -19.38 -0.36
N ALA A 1044 -21.78 -18.97 -1.52
CA ALA A 1044 -20.38 -19.11 -1.93
C ALA A 1044 -19.52 -17.90 -1.53
N VAL A 1045 -20.07 -16.96 -0.76
CA VAL A 1045 -19.36 -15.81 -0.19
C VAL A 1045 -19.33 -15.91 1.35
N PRO A 1046 -18.49 -16.82 1.94
CA PRO A 1046 -18.14 -16.80 3.35
C PRO A 1046 -17.87 -15.38 3.91
N PRO A 1047 -18.24 -15.13 5.19
CA PRO A 1047 -18.21 -13.80 5.79
C PRO A 1047 -16.82 -13.16 5.71
N PRO A 1048 -16.74 -11.82 5.67
CA PRO A 1048 -15.52 -11.09 5.34
C PRO A 1048 -14.37 -11.43 6.29
N MET A 1049 -13.49 -12.32 5.83
CA MET A 1049 -12.27 -12.68 6.54
C MET A 1049 -11.34 -11.47 6.53
N SER A 1050 -10.67 -11.20 7.66
CA SER A 1050 -9.74 -10.07 7.78
C SER A 1050 -8.71 -10.09 6.64
N MET A 1051 -8.50 -8.95 5.97
CA MET A 1051 -7.51 -8.79 4.90
C MET A 1051 -6.10 -9.23 5.34
N THR A 1052 -5.78 -9.20 6.63
CA THR A 1052 -4.57 -9.80 7.18
C THR A 1052 -4.60 -11.33 7.01
N ARG A 1053 -5.59 -12.01 7.61
CA ARG A 1053 -5.73 -13.48 7.50
C ARG A 1053 -5.85 -13.94 6.05
N LEU A 1054 -6.55 -13.17 5.21
CA LEU A 1054 -6.66 -13.39 3.77
C LEU A 1054 -5.28 -13.45 3.11
N ARG A 1055 -4.48 -12.43 3.37
CA ARG A 1055 -3.13 -12.31 2.84
C ARG A 1055 -2.22 -13.40 3.38
N GLU A 1056 -2.35 -13.75 4.66
CA GLU A 1056 -1.63 -14.88 5.26
C GLU A 1056 -2.00 -16.22 4.60
N GLU A 1057 -3.29 -16.50 4.38
CA GLU A 1057 -3.73 -17.73 3.74
C GLU A 1057 -3.33 -17.77 2.26
N VAL A 1058 -3.46 -16.67 1.52
CA VAL A 1058 -2.99 -16.56 0.13
C VAL A 1058 -1.47 -16.72 0.04
N GLU A 1059 -0.68 -16.07 0.91
CA GLU A 1059 0.78 -16.23 0.99
C GLU A 1059 1.20 -17.67 1.42
N SER A 1060 0.32 -18.40 2.11
CA SER A 1060 0.52 -19.80 2.52
C SER A 1060 0.22 -20.82 1.43
N SER A 1061 -0.79 -20.53 0.61
CA SER A 1061 -1.44 -21.49 -0.29
C SER A 1061 -0.57 -21.90 -1.49
N GLU A 1062 -1.04 -22.87 -2.26
CA GLU A 1062 -0.43 -23.23 -3.55
C GLU A 1062 -0.76 -22.23 -4.67
N LEU A 1063 -1.49 -21.13 -4.38
CA LEU A 1063 -1.85 -20.12 -5.36
C LEU A 1063 -0.63 -19.61 -6.14
N GLU A 1064 -0.66 -19.83 -7.45
CA GLU A 1064 0.32 -19.28 -8.37
C GLU A 1064 -0.12 -17.88 -8.83
N GLU A 1065 0.77 -16.92 -8.63
CA GLU A 1065 0.53 -15.52 -8.97
C GLU A 1065 0.77 -15.29 -10.48
N VAL A 1066 -0.05 -14.47 -11.12
CA VAL A 1066 0.08 -14.16 -12.55
C VAL A 1066 1.23 -13.19 -12.75
N SER A 1067 2.43 -13.74 -12.89
CA SER A 1067 3.45 -13.06 -13.68
C SER A 1067 2.95 -12.93 -15.12
N ALA A 1068 3.05 -11.71 -15.66
CA ALA A 1068 2.81 -11.41 -17.06
C ALA A 1068 3.98 -11.87 -17.96
N VAL A 1069 5.06 -12.39 -17.37
CA VAL A 1069 6.30 -12.81 -18.05
C VAL A 1069 6.66 -14.25 -17.65
N ALA A 1070 7.82 -14.74 -18.12
CA ALA A 1070 8.36 -16.05 -17.77
C ALA A 1070 7.39 -17.24 -17.95
N ASP A 1071 6.49 -17.18 -18.94
CA ASP A 1071 5.38 -18.11 -19.26
C ASP A 1071 4.58 -18.70 -18.07
N GLY A 1072 4.63 -18.07 -16.90
CA GLY A 1072 4.09 -18.62 -15.65
C GLY A 1072 5.12 -19.29 -14.77
N CYS A 1073 5.79 -18.47 -13.98
CA CYS A 1073 6.67 -18.89 -12.90
C CYS A 1073 6.90 -17.68 -11.99
N ALA A 1074 5.94 -17.41 -11.09
CA ALA A 1074 6.08 -16.32 -10.13
C ALA A 1074 6.95 -16.71 -8.93
N ARG A 1075 6.82 -17.96 -8.46
CA ARG A 1075 7.52 -18.54 -7.31
C ARG A 1075 8.70 -19.40 -7.77
N ILE A 1076 9.81 -19.35 -7.03
CA ILE A 1076 11.00 -20.16 -7.31
C ILE A 1076 11.38 -21.07 -6.14
N SER A 1077 11.89 -22.25 -6.47
CA SER A 1077 12.28 -23.32 -5.53
C SER A 1077 13.79 -23.38 -5.33
N SER A 1078 14.56 -22.80 -6.24
CA SER A 1078 16.00 -22.57 -6.07
C SER A 1078 16.47 -21.39 -6.90
N LEU A 1079 17.53 -20.71 -6.44
CA LEU A 1079 18.21 -19.64 -7.15
C LEU A 1079 19.69 -19.98 -7.30
N SER A 1080 20.27 -19.74 -8.47
CA SER A 1080 21.69 -19.90 -8.75
C SER A 1080 22.26 -18.62 -9.32
N ILE A 1081 23.31 -18.12 -8.68
CA ILE A 1081 24.02 -16.89 -9.04
C ILE A 1081 25.34 -17.29 -9.71
N ALA A 1082 25.62 -16.74 -10.88
CA ALA A 1082 26.92 -16.84 -11.54
C ALA A 1082 27.44 -15.45 -11.89
N ILE A 1083 28.51 -15.01 -11.23
CA ILE A 1083 29.15 -13.70 -11.41
C ILE A 1083 30.55 -13.89 -11.98
N VAL A 1084 30.92 -13.09 -12.97
CA VAL A 1084 32.25 -13.09 -13.61
C VAL A 1084 33.01 -11.84 -13.19
N VAL A 1085 34.20 -12.01 -12.60
CA VAL A 1085 34.99 -10.95 -11.95
C VAL A 1085 36.38 -10.81 -12.57
N GLY A 1086 36.77 -9.58 -12.85
CA GLY A 1086 38.06 -9.21 -13.41
C GLY A 1086 38.23 -9.65 -14.86
N THR A 1087 39.44 -9.47 -15.38
CA THR A 1087 39.90 -10.00 -16.67
C THR A 1087 40.94 -11.10 -16.45
N ASP A 1088 41.16 -11.90 -17.49
CA ASP A 1088 42.25 -12.85 -17.72
C ASP A 1088 43.64 -12.29 -17.35
N THR A 1089 43.77 -10.96 -17.32
CA THR A 1089 44.99 -10.20 -17.01
C THR A 1089 45.12 -9.76 -15.54
N GLY A 1090 44.29 -10.29 -14.63
CA GLY A 1090 44.50 -10.20 -13.19
C GLY A 1090 43.81 -9.06 -12.44
N ALA A 1091 42.78 -8.41 -13.02
CA ALA A 1091 42.02 -7.34 -12.38
C ALA A 1091 41.00 -7.85 -11.33
N GLY A 1092 41.47 -8.64 -10.35
CA GLY A 1092 40.69 -9.22 -9.26
C GLY A 1092 40.39 -8.27 -8.10
N SER A 1093 39.65 -8.76 -7.10
CA SER A 1093 39.31 -8.07 -5.85
C SER A 1093 39.92 -8.76 -4.64
N ASN A 1094 40.59 -7.99 -3.78
CA ASN A 1094 41.03 -8.44 -2.44
C ASN A 1094 40.03 -8.05 -1.33
N GLU A 1095 38.80 -7.68 -1.70
CA GLU A 1095 37.77 -7.22 -0.78
C GLU A 1095 36.66 -8.27 -0.60
N ASN A 1096 36.08 -8.29 0.60
CA ASN A 1096 34.88 -9.08 0.85
C ASN A 1096 33.72 -8.54 0.01
N MET A 1097 33.07 -9.41 -0.76
CA MET A 1097 32.03 -9.07 -1.71
C MET A 1097 30.68 -9.68 -1.29
N GLN A 1098 29.63 -8.87 -1.26
CA GLN A 1098 28.25 -9.30 -1.04
C GLN A 1098 27.35 -8.86 -2.19
N ILE A 1099 26.44 -9.75 -2.60
CA ILE A 1099 25.31 -9.42 -3.47
C ILE A 1099 24.06 -9.25 -2.62
N GLY A 1100 23.33 -8.17 -2.87
CA GLY A 1100 22.06 -7.84 -2.23
C GLY A 1100 20.91 -8.01 -3.20
N PHE A 1101 19.81 -8.60 -2.76
CA PHE A 1101 18.54 -8.64 -3.49
C PHE A 1101 17.47 -7.89 -2.70
N GLY A 1102 16.63 -7.12 -3.39
CA GLY A 1102 15.44 -6.49 -2.77
C GLY A 1102 15.47 -4.96 -2.68
N ARG A 1103 14.29 -4.36 -2.50
CA ARG A 1103 13.99 -2.94 -2.78
C ARG A 1103 14.83 -1.94 -1.97
N THR A 1104 14.57 -1.81 -0.68
CA THR A 1104 15.25 -0.86 0.22
C THR A 1104 16.47 -1.50 0.91
N TYR A 1105 17.38 -0.72 1.49
CA TYR A 1105 18.51 -1.27 2.26
C TYR A 1105 18.08 -2.14 3.46
N ALA A 1106 16.94 -1.83 4.09
CA ALA A 1106 16.37 -2.62 5.19
C ALA A 1106 15.72 -3.92 4.68
N THR A 1107 15.17 -3.89 3.46
CA THR A 1107 14.60 -5.06 2.77
C THR A 1107 15.59 -5.62 1.73
N THR A 1108 16.86 -5.80 2.11
CA THR A 1108 17.89 -6.40 1.25
C THR A 1108 18.57 -7.57 1.96
N ASP A 1109 18.38 -8.80 1.45
CA ASP A 1109 19.17 -9.95 1.87
C ASP A 1109 20.57 -9.89 1.25
N TRP A 1110 21.61 -9.87 2.09
CA TRP A 1110 23.01 -9.64 1.67
C TRP A 1110 23.84 -10.93 1.71
N ILE A 1111 23.81 -11.67 0.61
CA ILE A 1111 24.49 -12.94 0.42
C ILE A 1111 25.99 -12.74 0.20
N TRP A 1112 26.79 -13.56 0.90
CA TRP A 1112 28.24 -13.49 0.87
C TRP A 1112 28.83 -14.33 -0.27
N LEU A 1113 29.55 -13.67 -1.17
CA LEU A 1113 30.09 -14.31 -2.38
C LEU A 1113 31.47 -14.91 -2.11
N ALA A 1114 32.43 -14.06 -1.74
CA ALA A 1114 33.83 -14.41 -1.48
C ALA A 1114 34.55 -13.29 -0.70
N SER A 1115 35.66 -13.62 -0.05
CA SER A 1115 36.60 -12.69 0.59
C SER A 1115 37.66 -12.14 -0.36
N ARG A 1116 37.90 -12.85 -1.46
CA ARG A 1116 38.91 -12.57 -2.48
C ARG A 1116 38.52 -13.28 -3.78
N LEU A 1117 38.76 -12.63 -4.90
CA LEU A 1117 38.46 -13.13 -6.25
C LEU A 1117 39.61 -12.73 -7.17
N ASP A 1118 40.21 -13.69 -7.86
CA ASP A 1118 41.27 -13.42 -8.82
C ASP A 1118 40.66 -13.10 -10.21
N GLY A 1119 41.46 -12.51 -11.12
CA GLY A 1119 40.95 -12.04 -12.40
C GLY A 1119 40.57 -13.18 -13.35
N GLY A 1120 39.31 -13.23 -13.76
CA GLY A 1120 38.72 -14.30 -14.56
C GLY A 1120 37.84 -15.28 -13.77
N ASP A 1121 37.73 -15.12 -12.44
CA ASP A 1121 36.92 -16.01 -11.60
C ASP A 1121 35.42 -15.95 -11.94
N VAL A 1122 34.79 -17.13 -11.99
CA VAL A 1122 33.33 -17.29 -12.12
C VAL A 1122 32.76 -17.78 -10.80
N VAL A 1123 32.36 -16.86 -9.94
CA VAL A 1123 31.73 -17.17 -8.65
C VAL A 1123 30.36 -17.78 -8.89
N LYS A 1124 30.18 -19.03 -8.47
CA LYS A 1124 28.91 -19.72 -8.52
C LYS A 1124 28.41 -20.02 -7.11
N ARG A 1125 27.17 -19.62 -6.82
CA ARG A 1125 26.42 -20.01 -5.63
C ARG A 1125 25.06 -20.55 -6.06
N SER A 1126 24.55 -21.53 -5.33
CA SER A 1126 23.24 -22.15 -5.59
C SER A 1126 22.54 -22.35 -4.25
N PHE A 1127 21.30 -21.91 -4.17
CA PHE A 1127 20.48 -21.78 -2.98
C PHE A 1127 19.26 -22.66 -3.18
N GLN A 1128 19.09 -23.66 -2.32
CA GLN A 1128 17.98 -24.62 -2.36
C GLN A 1128 17.06 -24.49 -1.15
N ASN A 1129 17.49 -23.84 -0.07
CA ASN A 1129 16.62 -23.52 1.07
C ASN A 1129 16.45 -21.99 1.16
N LEU A 1130 15.62 -21.46 0.26
CA LEU A 1130 15.42 -20.02 0.11
C LEU A 1130 14.90 -19.34 1.40
N THR A 1131 14.32 -20.10 2.33
CA THR A 1131 13.98 -19.66 3.70
C THR A 1131 15.19 -19.27 4.54
N GLU A 1132 16.26 -20.07 4.50
CA GLU A 1132 17.50 -19.87 5.26
C GLU A 1132 18.45 -18.93 4.52
N ASP A 1133 18.47 -19.00 3.19
CA ASP A 1133 19.33 -18.20 2.32
C ASP A 1133 18.81 -16.75 2.12
N PHE A 1134 17.49 -16.52 2.25
CA PHE A 1134 16.81 -15.22 2.04
C PHE A 1134 15.73 -14.94 3.12
N PRO A 1135 16.10 -14.78 4.40
CA PRO A 1135 15.14 -14.62 5.49
C PRO A 1135 14.37 -13.29 5.52
N ILE A 1136 14.73 -12.30 4.67
CA ILE A 1136 14.02 -11.00 4.56
C ILE A 1136 13.12 -10.97 3.32
N LEU A 1137 13.49 -11.66 2.23
CA LEU A 1137 12.71 -11.72 0.99
C LEU A 1137 11.78 -12.93 0.88
N SER A 1138 12.10 -14.05 1.53
CA SER A 1138 11.16 -15.16 1.60
C SER A 1138 9.98 -14.77 2.50
N ASN A 1139 8.77 -15.16 2.08
CA ASN A 1139 7.61 -14.97 2.94
C ASN A 1139 7.69 -15.92 4.16
N LYS A 1140 6.79 -15.74 5.14
CA LYS A 1140 6.75 -16.56 6.37
C LYS A 1140 6.46 -18.06 6.16
N TYR A 1141 6.35 -18.52 4.91
CA TYR A 1141 6.20 -19.91 4.50
C TYR A 1141 7.41 -20.44 3.69
N GLY A 1142 8.52 -19.68 3.64
CA GLY A 1142 9.75 -20.07 2.96
C GLY A 1142 9.70 -19.97 1.44
N LYS A 1143 8.78 -19.16 0.89
CA LYS A 1143 8.56 -19.02 -0.55
C LYS A 1143 9.03 -17.65 -1.04
N LEU A 1144 9.74 -17.64 -2.18
CA LEU A 1144 10.39 -16.46 -2.76
C LEU A 1144 9.82 -16.20 -4.17
N HIS A 1145 9.33 -14.98 -4.41
CA HIS A 1145 8.78 -14.56 -5.71
C HIS A 1145 9.84 -13.82 -6.54
N LEU A 1146 9.83 -13.99 -7.87
CA LEU A 1146 10.81 -13.36 -8.78
C LEU A 1146 10.86 -11.83 -8.68
N ARG A 1147 9.71 -11.18 -8.44
CA ARG A 1147 9.59 -9.72 -8.33
C ARG A 1147 10.31 -9.13 -7.11
N ASP A 1148 10.50 -9.92 -6.06
CA ASP A 1148 11.04 -9.44 -4.78
C ASP A 1148 12.57 -9.53 -4.72
N LEU A 1149 13.18 -10.23 -5.68
CA LEU A 1149 14.62 -10.19 -5.97
C LEU A 1149 15.12 -8.80 -6.45
N GLY A 1150 14.22 -7.90 -6.87
CA GLY A 1150 14.57 -6.62 -7.49
C GLY A 1150 14.65 -5.42 -6.53
N PRO A 1151 15.61 -4.49 -6.70
CA PRO A 1151 16.77 -4.53 -7.59
C PRO A 1151 17.92 -5.37 -7.01
N ILE A 1152 18.91 -5.66 -7.84
CA ILE A 1152 20.15 -6.32 -7.45
C ILE A 1152 21.18 -5.25 -7.07
N LYS A 1153 21.90 -5.46 -5.98
CA LYS A 1153 22.98 -4.58 -5.47
C LYS A 1153 24.25 -5.40 -5.28
N ILE A 1154 25.41 -4.77 -5.37
CA ILE A 1154 26.71 -5.34 -5.01
C ILE A 1154 27.38 -4.37 -4.05
N ARG A 1155 27.79 -4.86 -2.87
CA ARG A 1155 28.55 -4.09 -1.88
C ARG A 1155 29.87 -4.76 -1.54
N MET A 1156 30.85 -3.94 -1.18
CA MET A 1156 32.22 -4.38 -0.92
C MET A 1156 32.77 -3.75 0.36
N ARG A 1157 33.66 -4.46 1.06
CA ARG A 1157 34.36 -3.99 2.26
C ARG A 1157 35.86 -4.09 2.07
N GLY A 1158 36.48 -2.94 1.85
CA GLY A 1158 37.93 -2.81 1.66
C GLY A 1158 38.70 -3.19 2.92
N TYR A 1159 39.88 -3.78 2.71
CA TYR A 1159 40.71 -4.28 3.80
C TYR A 1159 41.20 -3.14 4.69
N GLU A 1160 41.26 -3.35 6.00
CA GLU A 1160 41.80 -2.38 6.94
C GLU A 1160 43.34 -2.48 6.93
N GLY A 1161 44.02 -1.38 6.59
CA GLY A 1161 45.49 -1.26 6.70
C GLY A 1161 46.26 -0.92 5.42
N ILE A 1162 45.68 -1.01 4.21
CA ILE A 1162 46.39 -0.67 2.97
C ILE A 1162 45.54 0.23 2.05
N SER A 1163 45.96 1.48 1.89
CA SER A 1163 45.25 2.49 1.09
C SER A 1163 45.63 2.42 -0.39
N PHE A 1164 45.10 1.42 -1.10
CA PHE A 1164 45.16 1.36 -2.56
C PHE A 1164 43.90 2.00 -3.17
N SER A 1165 43.88 3.33 -3.29
CA SER A 1165 42.76 4.09 -3.87
C SER A 1165 42.52 3.87 -5.37
N ASP A 1166 43.52 3.32 -6.07
CA ASP A 1166 43.64 3.45 -7.53
C ASP A 1166 43.30 2.16 -8.29
N PHE A 1167 43.07 1.04 -7.57
CA PHE A 1167 42.65 -0.20 -8.20
C PHE A 1167 41.13 -0.23 -8.40
N LEU A 1168 40.74 -0.14 -9.68
CA LEU A 1168 39.43 -0.55 -10.16
C LEU A 1168 39.49 -2.05 -10.50
N TRP A 1169 38.40 -2.78 -10.28
CA TRP A 1169 38.21 -4.14 -10.79
C TRP A 1169 37.08 -4.16 -11.82
N GLN A 1170 37.05 -5.13 -12.72
CA GLN A 1170 36.02 -5.18 -13.78
C GLN A 1170 34.92 -6.19 -13.44
N PHE A 1171 33.69 -5.71 -13.29
CA PHE A 1171 32.50 -6.55 -13.24
C PHE A 1171 32.11 -6.93 -14.67
N GLN A 1172 32.56 -8.10 -15.13
CA GLN A 1172 32.26 -8.58 -16.48
C GLN A 1172 30.78 -8.87 -16.66
N GLY A 1173 30.14 -9.55 -15.70
CA GLY A 1173 28.71 -9.82 -15.77
C GLY A 1173 28.15 -10.69 -14.65
N LEU A 1174 26.82 -10.77 -14.64
CA LEU A 1174 25.99 -11.52 -13.71
C LEU A 1174 24.90 -12.25 -14.50
N THR A 1175 24.84 -13.57 -14.33
CA THR A 1175 23.73 -14.43 -14.75
C THR A 1175 23.01 -14.93 -13.50
N LEU A 1176 21.67 -14.91 -13.52
CA LEU A 1176 20.87 -15.66 -12.55
C LEU A 1176 20.17 -16.81 -13.29
N THR A 1177 20.10 -17.97 -12.66
CA THR A 1177 19.26 -19.10 -13.08
C THR A 1177 18.36 -19.45 -11.91
N ALA A 1178 17.06 -19.63 -12.12
CA ALA A 1178 16.13 -20.02 -11.07
C ALA A 1178 15.27 -21.20 -11.51
N THR A 1179 14.94 -22.10 -10.60
CA THR A 1179 14.03 -23.22 -10.86
C THR A 1179 12.64 -22.85 -10.36
N CYS A 1180 11.62 -23.07 -11.17
CA CYS A 1180 10.24 -22.70 -10.85
C CYS A 1180 9.63 -23.61 -9.77
N ASP A 1181 8.83 -23.02 -8.89
CA ASP A 1181 8.05 -23.70 -7.85
C ASP A 1181 6.56 -23.81 -8.24
N SER A 1182 6.30 -23.96 -9.55
CA SER A 1182 4.97 -24.21 -10.10
C SER A 1182 4.68 -25.71 -10.15
N PRO A 1183 3.48 -26.17 -9.76
CA PRO A 1183 3.09 -27.57 -9.96
C PRO A 1183 2.94 -27.91 -11.45
N HIS A 1184 2.65 -26.93 -12.31
CA HIS A 1184 2.41 -27.10 -13.74
C HIS A 1184 3.66 -26.83 -14.58
N ASN A 1185 4.44 -25.80 -14.25
CA ASN A 1185 5.59 -25.33 -15.02
C ASN A 1185 6.93 -25.66 -14.34
N LYS A 1186 7.29 -26.94 -14.25
CA LYS A 1186 8.59 -27.37 -13.71
C LYS A 1186 9.71 -27.22 -14.75
N GLY A 1187 10.62 -26.28 -14.50
CA GLY A 1187 11.84 -26.08 -15.29
C GLY A 1187 12.63 -24.85 -14.84
N THR A 1188 13.61 -24.45 -15.64
CA THR A 1188 14.55 -23.37 -15.29
C THR A 1188 14.36 -22.10 -16.14
N LEU A 1189 14.34 -20.97 -15.43
CA LEU A 1189 14.48 -19.64 -15.99
C LEU A 1189 15.92 -19.17 -15.88
N LYS A 1190 16.32 -18.25 -16.77
CA LYS A 1190 17.63 -17.60 -16.80
C LYS A 1190 17.46 -16.11 -17.09
N MET A 1191 17.99 -15.28 -16.20
CA MET A 1191 18.15 -13.85 -16.45
C MET A 1191 19.52 -13.60 -17.08
N THR A 1192 19.52 -12.91 -18.22
CA THR A 1192 20.74 -12.62 -19.00
C THR A 1192 21.00 -11.13 -19.27
N ARG A 1193 20.11 -10.23 -18.83
CA ARG A 1193 20.27 -8.76 -18.98
C ARG A 1193 21.60 -8.22 -18.47
N TYR A 1194 22.14 -8.84 -17.41
CA TYR A 1194 23.44 -8.46 -16.83
C TYR A 1194 24.59 -9.39 -17.18
N ALA A 1195 24.40 -10.37 -18.08
CA ALA A 1195 25.41 -11.37 -18.40
C ALA A 1195 26.69 -10.77 -19.05
N THR A 1196 26.58 -9.59 -19.67
CA THR A 1196 27.72 -8.78 -20.16
C THR A 1196 27.53 -7.32 -19.78
N LEU A 1197 28.16 -6.90 -18.67
CA LEU A 1197 28.20 -5.52 -18.17
C LEU A 1197 29.56 -4.84 -18.42
N ASN A 1198 30.66 -5.57 -18.29
CA ASN A 1198 32.04 -5.09 -18.50
C ASN A 1198 32.39 -3.77 -17.79
N ARG A 1199 31.78 -3.50 -16.62
CA ARG A 1199 31.86 -2.22 -15.92
C ARG A 1199 32.99 -2.22 -14.90
N TRP A 1200 33.86 -1.23 -14.96
CA TRP A 1200 34.86 -0.99 -13.91
C TRP A 1200 34.18 -0.42 -12.66
N LEU A 1201 34.45 -1.02 -11.50
CA LEU A 1201 33.90 -0.63 -10.20
C LEU A 1201 35.05 -0.26 -9.25
N PRO A 1202 34.85 0.74 -8.36
CA PRO A 1202 35.85 1.16 -7.39
C PRO A 1202 35.95 0.18 -6.22
N ASN A 1203 37.16 -0.01 -5.72
CA ASN A 1203 37.40 -0.61 -4.40
C ASN A 1203 36.79 0.26 -3.28
N SER A 1204 36.37 -0.38 -2.19
CA SER A 1204 35.75 0.27 -1.05
C SER A 1204 36.78 0.96 -0.16
N LYS A 1205 36.37 2.04 0.51
CA LYS A 1205 37.21 2.73 1.49
C LYS A 1205 37.28 1.90 2.78
N SER A 1206 38.52 1.53 3.14
CA SER A 1206 38.91 0.61 4.22
C SER A 1206 37.92 0.50 5.39
N GLY A 1207 37.49 -0.74 5.66
CA GLY A 1207 36.74 -1.11 6.85
C GLY A 1207 35.23 -0.93 6.78
N LYS A 1208 34.68 -0.20 5.80
CA LYS A 1208 33.22 -0.02 5.66
C LYS A 1208 32.65 -0.78 4.46
N TRP A 1209 31.40 -1.24 4.58
CA TRP A 1209 30.63 -1.72 3.44
C TRP A 1209 30.14 -0.52 2.60
N THR A 1210 30.42 -0.52 1.30
CA THR A 1210 29.90 0.48 0.34
C THR A 1210 29.24 -0.23 -0.83
N GLU A 1211 28.09 0.26 -1.29
CA GLU A 1211 27.49 -0.20 -2.56
C GLU A 1211 28.39 0.23 -3.73
N ALA A 1212 28.91 -0.75 -4.46
CA ALA A 1212 29.78 -0.54 -5.63
C ALA A 1212 28.97 -0.54 -6.93
N TRP A 1213 27.84 -1.26 -6.98
CA TRP A 1213 26.96 -1.33 -8.14
C TRP A 1213 25.53 -1.67 -7.75
N ARG A 1214 24.58 -1.23 -8.59
CA ARG A 1214 23.16 -1.60 -8.55
C ARG A 1214 22.63 -1.75 -9.98
N GLY A 1215 21.68 -2.66 -10.16
CA GLY A 1215 20.90 -2.83 -11.39
C GLY A 1215 19.49 -3.32 -11.10
N ASP A 1216 18.50 -2.63 -11.65
CA ASP A 1216 17.08 -2.94 -11.39
C ASP A 1216 16.60 -4.13 -12.21
N LEU A 1217 16.33 -5.25 -11.51
CA LEU A 1217 15.79 -6.48 -12.04
C LEU A 1217 14.26 -6.41 -12.13
N VAL A 1218 13.69 -6.79 -13.27
CA VAL A 1218 12.25 -6.95 -13.48
C VAL A 1218 11.92 -8.36 -14.01
N GLU A 1219 10.67 -8.80 -13.86
CA GLU A 1219 10.21 -10.11 -14.36
C GLU A 1219 10.50 -10.29 -15.87
N ALA A 1220 10.46 -9.19 -16.64
CA ALA A 1220 10.75 -9.15 -18.07
C ALA A 1220 12.19 -9.56 -18.46
N ASP A 1221 13.11 -9.61 -17.49
CA ASP A 1221 14.52 -9.97 -17.74
C ASP A 1221 14.75 -11.50 -17.75
N TRP A 1222 13.78 -12.29 -17.30
CA TRP A 1222 13.84 -13.75 -17.19
C TRP A 1222 13.30 -14.44 -18.44
N ARG A 1223 14.00 -15.50 -18.88
CA ARG A 1223 13.58 -16.34 -20.02
C ARG A 1223 13.77 -17.81 -19.68
N TRP A 1224 12.90 -18.69 -20.17
CA TRP A 1224 13.11 -20.13 -20.08
C TRP A 1224 14.39 -20.55 -20.79
N THR A 1225 15.09 -21.53 -20.21
CA THR A 1225 16.08 -22.34 -20.93
C THR A 1225 15.36 -23.37 -21.79
N ASP A 1226 15.83 -23.62 -23.02
CA ASP A 1226 15.12 -24.42 -24.03
C ASP A 1226 14.95 -25.92 -23.69
N ASP A 1227 15.53 -26.41 -22.59
CA ASP A 1227 15.44 -27.79 -22.10
C ASP A 1227 14.05 -28.21 -21.56
N ARG A 1228 12.96 -27.52 -21.94
CA ARG A 1228 11.59 -27.96 -21.66
C ARG A 1228 11.27 -29.21 -22.52
N PRO A 1229 10.89 -30.36 -21.94
CA PRO A 1229 10.31 -31.45 -22.72
C PRO A 1229 9.02 -30.96 -23.40
N LYS A 1230 8.86 -31.28 -24.69
CA LYS A 1230 7.77 -30.81 -25.56
C LYS A 1230 6.57 -31.76 -25.59
#